data_AF-B0EGQ9-F1
#
_entry.id   AF-B0EGQ9-F1
#
_cell.length_a   1.000
_cell.length_b   1.000
_cell.length_c   1.000
_cell.angle_alpha   90.00
_cell.angle_beta   90.00
_cell.angle_gamma   90.00
#
_symmetry.space_group_name_H-M   'P 1'
#
loop_
_entity.id
_entity.type
_entity.pdbx_description
1 polymer ?
#
loop_
_entity_poly.entity_id
_entity_poly.type
_entity_poly.pdbx_seq_one_letter_code
_entity_poly.pdbx_strand_id
1 'polypeptide(L)'
;MVFIKRISLKGFKSYQEQLNFEEFDPHYNIIIGRNGTGKSNFYDAIQFVLCDEKFGNLRASDRQFLLYEGNGESVVSGFVEVVFDNSDRRFMIEKDEVSVKRCIGLQKDEYFINDKRSKKEEVMNLLESAGFSRSNPYYIVQQNRVNSLAMMKDSERLDLLREIAGTRVYDERREESFKMLKENQNKIEQIEEVMNYIKERLTELQEEQEELNRYEELDKKRRGIEYSITENKIKEIEKELEENTKERKEESHIKEEKEEEEIKEVKRKRRILKEEVNILEERRINISNQIQEAEGLKIEGEIRQEGRKEIKEMKEEIKRAKKRSEEIKEEINKINQEEKENNDKIKEKRIEEAEAQAKVEEFYNKIGRKAKYSNDEEYKEAIEKEIKEIKENNEKIEKEKKELQKEIEEMKKIKENQINIQEKQENFKGKIKMEELRKKKEEIGIKKRINDNKINNFENTRERLMKELIKLYKRAEGTRIKKQLIIGEYLKKYVEEKGINKPKIKYYGTVIENISSEEKLYTAIEASSGNGLLYCIVEDDETATKLIKVLEEKKIGRMSFIPLNQIKRKEEKEGEETEKVKSLIKNIKYKEEVKKAIEFVFGNTMICEKGEDAIEYQKENQNKCVSFDGDVFNGKGIVTGGYRGEKIIEIIKNIEEKKEKIKEIEKDIARSETEKKIIEEEQKEIMKEMEEMNSKITEEEIKYEKERIERIIKIKKSERIRENIKNKEKRIEEKEKIIIRNTQKLLILQNEKENKNIIDRNKIEEAKKKLEEIQNKVREIEKKRVEIENKRQILRNEYQFGIINKINEIERKMREIESGGEENDIEKYKEIIIKNMEELKKINEEIEKKIQEERILEEKQENIEKEKEKKEKIEKEREKKMNRLFEKMTILESKKKELIKRKEEIGKNYVEIKGNKEELENFLEETMKEIKKYRHVNKKAKDQYKGFIEQQEGLIDRKKEILDTQKTIYSLIENLDEKKEEAIERTFKGVSKGFTEIFNKLVPQGKGTLVMLKKPYEKEQFTQSTLLTQSQSENNFSILSLPKKIKTETYSGISLRVIFPAFGGDAKTIQQLSGGQKTVVALSLIFAIQRCDPAPFYLFDEIDSNLDTLYREAVATLIQQQSKEAQYLVTTFRPELILPANKWYEIKHQNKVSTILPISKDDALKVIKEEGESHLINGYTPFQTPIQTPQRIDSSEQLTPNI
;
A
#
# COMPACT_ATOMS: atom_id res chain seq x y z
N MET A 1 -0.11 54.31 1.74
CA MET A 1 -0.35 53.64 3.01
C MET A 1 -1.59 52.78 2.81
N VAL A 2 -1.48 51.45 2.87
CA VAL A 2 -2.66 50.58 3.06
C VAL A 2 -3.33 50.95 4.38
N PHE A 3 -4.66 51.04 4.39
CA PHE A 3 -5.47 51.20 5.59
C PHE A 3 -6.84 50.53 5.40
N ILE A 4 -7.55 50.21 6.48
CA ILE A 4 -8.93 49.74 6.41
C ILE A 4 -9.80 50.94 6.02
N LYS A 5 -10.28 50.97 4.78
CA LYS A 5 -11.11 52.05 4.25
C LYS A 5 -12.56 51.91 4.72
N ARG A 6 -13.10 50.70 4.65
CA ARG A 6 -14.43 50.33 5.19
C ARG A 6 -14.49 48.85 5.55
N ILE A 7 -15.47 48.51 6.37
CA ILE A 7 -15.87 47.13 6.67
C ILE A 7 -17.32 46.97 6.21
N SER A 8 -17.75 45.76 5.88
CA SER A 8 -19.17 45.41 5.80
C SER A 8 -19.37 44.02 6.38
N LEU A 9 -20.47 43.83 7.12
CA LEU A 9 -20.76 42.57 7.80
C LEU A 9 -22.27 42.38 7.92
N LYS A 10 -22.69 41.11 7.93
CA LYS A 10 -24.10 40.69 7.95
C LYS A 10 -24.23 39.34 8.65
N GLY A 11 -25.24 39.18 9.51
CA GLY A 11 -25.54 37.92 10.19
C GLY A 11 -24.44 37.42 11.13
N PHE A 12 -23.58 38.31 11.64
CA PHE A 12 -22.43 37.96 12.48
C PHE A 12 -22.66 38.37 13.93
N LYS A 13 -22.72 37.39 14.84
CA LYS A 13 -22.97 37.53 16.29
C LYS A 13 -24.17 38.40 16.68
N SER A 14 -23.97 39.72 16.82
CA SER A 14 -25.00 40.69 17.22
C SER A 14 -25.41 41.65 16.10
N TYR A 15 -24.86 41.48 14.89
CA TYR A 15 -25.14 42.31 13.72
C TYR A 15 -25.99 41.53 12.70
N GLN A 16 -27.29 41.84 12.63
CA GLN A 16 -28.26 41.11 11.80
C GLN A 16 -28.23 41.56 10.33
N GLU A 17 -28.47 42.85 10.10
CA GLU A 17 -28.56 43.44 8.77
C GLU A 17 -27.20 43.81 8.17
N GLN A 18 -27.15 44.07 6.87
CA GLN A 18 -25.94 44.56 6.22
C GLN A 18 -25.76 46.04 6.51
N LEU A 19 -24.80 46.37 7.36
CA LEU A 19 -24.39 47.75 7.58
C LEU A 19 -23.48 48.20 6.44
N ASN A 20 -23.86 49.32 5.80
CA ASN A 20 -23.03 50.06 4.86
C ASN A 20 -22.38 51.21 5.64
N PHE A 21 -21.07 51.12 5.86
CA PHE A 21 -20.31 52.02 6.71
C PHE A 21 -19.87 53.27 5.93
N GLU A 22 -19.81 54.43 6.60
CA GLU A 22 -18.98 55.54 6.14
C GLU A 22 -17.49 55.20 6.31
N GLU A 23 -16.65 55.74 5.43
CA GLU A 23 -15.22 55.40 5.37
C GLU A 23 -14.46 55.88 6.62
N PHE A 24 -13.50 55.08 7.08
CA PHE A 24 -12.60 55.43 8.17
C PHE A 24 -11.63 56.56 7.75
N ASP A 25 -11.04 57.24 8.72
CA ASP A 25 -9.87 58.09 8.49
C ASP A 25 -8.62 57.20 8.35
N PRO A 26 -7.66 57.53 7.48
CA PRO A 26 -6.40 56.79 7.41
C PRO A 26 -5.52 56.95 8.67
N HIS A 27 -5.75 57.94 9.53
CA HIS A 27 -4.91 58.22 10.71
C HIS A 27 -5.49 57.66 12.02
N TYR A 28 -6.38 58.39 12.73
CA TYR A 28 -6.83 58.02 14.07
C TYR A 28 -8.36 58.04 14.19
N ASN A 29 -8.94 56.85 14.37
CA ASN A 29 -10.36 56.59 14.55
C ASN A 29 -10.64 56.10 15.97
N ILE A 30 -11.79 56.49 16.53
CA ILE A 30 -12.24 56.05 17.85
C ILE A 30 -13.63 55.43 17.79
N ILE A 31 -13.79 54.32 18.52
CA ILE A 31 -15.00 53.52 18.58
C ILE A 31 -15.50 53.50 20.02
N ILE A 32 -16.69 54.04 20.23
CA ILE A 32 -17.36 54.24 21.52
C ILE A 32 -18.70 53.50 21.50
N GLY A 33 -19.46 53.60 22.57
CA GLY A 33 -20.65 52.82 22.83
C GLY A 33 -20.62 52.28 24.26
N ARG A 34 -21.79 51.96 24.79
CA ARG A 34 -21.97 51.56 26.20
C ARG A 34 -21.52 50.12 26.44
N ASN A 35 -21.30 49.74 27.69
CA ASN A 35 -20.99 48.35 28.06
C ASN A 35 -22.06 47.39 27.51
N GLY A 36 -21.61 46.27 26.90
CA GLY A 36 -22.49 45.27 26.29
C GLY A 36 -23.02 45.59 24.88
N THR A 37 -22.76 46.76 24.30
CA THR A 37 -23.34 47.17 22.98
C THR A 37 -22.84 46.39 21.76
N GLY A 38 -21.77 45.61 21.88
CA GLY A 38 -21.21 44.81 20.79
C GLY A 38 -19.83 45.27 20.27
N LYS A 39 -19.12 46.16 20.98
CA LYS A 39 -17.73 46.56 20.66
C LYS A 39 -16.82 45.36 20.37
N SER A 40 -16.73 44.41 21.31
CA SER A 40 -15.86 43.24 21.18
C SER A 40 -16.29 42.31 20.03
N ASN A 41 -17.58 42.30 19.65
CA ASN A 41 -18.07 41.58 18.48
C ASN A 41 -17.63 42.24 17.16
N PHE A 42 -17.46 43.57 17.13
CA PHE A 42 -16.89 44.27 15.98
C PHE A 42 -15.39 43.96 15.81
N TYR A 43 -14.63 43.97 16.91
CA TYR A 43 -13.21 43.58 16.90
C TYR A 43 -13.02 42.10 16.53
N ASP A 44 -13.91 41.21 16.99
CA ASP A 44 -13.94 39.81 16.57
C ASP A 44 -14.28 39.65 15.08
N ALA A 45 -15.08 40.53 14.47
CA ALA A 45 -15.36 40.49 13.04
C ALA A 45 -14.12 40.80 12.20
N ILE A 46 -13.33 41.81 12.59
CA ILE A 46 -12.06 42.14 11.91
C ILE A 46 -11.06 40.98 12.07
N GLN A 47 -10.93 40.45 13.29
CA GLN A 47 -10.10 39.26 13.55
C GLN A 47 -10.58 38.02 12.77
N PHE A 48 -11.88 37.87 12.52
CA PHE A 48 -12.44 36.73 11.78
C PHE A 48 -11.98 36.68 10.32
N VAL A 49 -11.75 37.83 9.69
CA VAL A 49 -11.19 37.90 8.33
C VAL A 49 -9.67 37.81 8.32
N LEU A 50 -8.99 38.45 9.29
CA LEU A 50 -7.55 38.74 9.22
C LEU A 50 -6.66 37.84 10.11
N CYS A 51 -7.21 37.02 11.02
CA CYS A 51 -6.42 36.22 11.95
C CYS A 51 -6.83 34.74 11.96
N ASP A 52 -5.99 33.88 11.38
CA ASP A 52 -6.26 32.45 11.26
C ASP A 52 -6.21 31.70 12.60
N GLU A 53 -5.26 32.04 13.49
CA GLU A 53 -5.00 31.33 14.75
C GLU A 53 -6.28 31.08 15.58
N LYS A 54 -7.13 32.11 15.71
CA LYS A 54 -8.33 32.09 16.55
C LYS A 54 -9.56 31.46 15.87
N PHE A 55 -9.63 31.50 14.54
CA PHE A 55 -10.84 31.17 13.78
C PHE A 55 -10.64 30.11 12.67
N GLY A 56 -9.44 29.52 12.56
CA GLY A 56 -9.07 28.59 11.50
C GLY A 56 -9.61 27.17 11.65
N ASN A 57 -9.95 26.76 12.88
CA ASN A 57 -10.33 25.38 13.25
C ASN A 57 -11.70 25.29 13.98
N LEU A 58 -12.69 26.07 13.50
CA LEU A 58 -14.01 26.17 14.12
C LEU A 58 -14.86 24.89 13.97
N ARG A 59 -15.34 24.35 15.10
CA ARG A 59 -16.30 23.25 15.17
C ARG A 59 -17.72 23.74 14.88
N ALA A 60 -18.66 22.82 14.65
CA ALA A 60 -20.06 23.15 14.37
C ALA A 60 -20.71 24.06 15.43
N SER A 61 -20.46 23.79 16.73
CA SER A 61 -20.86 24.64 17.86
C SER A 61 -20.32 26.07 17.75
N ASP A 62 -19.06 26.18 17.38
CA ASP A 62 -18.30 27.43 17.40
C ASP A 62 -18.70 28.29 16.19
N ARG A 63 -19.09 27.66 15.07
CA ARG A 63 -19.66 28.32 13.88
C ARG A 63 -21.06 28.86 14.16
N GLN A 64 -21.91 28.08 14.85
CA GLN A 64 -23.24 28.56 15.25
C GLN A 64 -23.13 29.82 16.13
N PHE A 65 -22.20 29.82 17.09
CA PHE A 65 -21.95 30.97 17.97
C PHE A 65 -21.38 32.23 17.27
N LEU A 66 -20.98 32.13 16.00
CA LEU A 66 -20.59 33.29 15.18
C LEU A 66 -21.74 33.83 14.31
N LEU A 67 -22.84 33.09 14.17
CA LEU A 67 -24.05 33.53 13.48
C LEU A 67 -24.95 34.35 14.43
N TYR A 68 -25.91 35.08 13.86
CA TYR A 68 -26.86 35.89 14.62
C TYR A 68 -28.06 35.07 15.13
N GLU A 69 -28.25 35.05 16.45
CA GLU A 69 -29.36 34.40 17.17
C GLU A 69 -30.24 35.45 17.88
N GLY A 70 -31.15 36.09 17.13
CA GLY A 70 -32.06 37.14 17.60
C GLY A 70 -33.48 36.65 17.97
N ASN A 71 -34.41 37.59 18.14
CA ASN A 71 -35.85 37.31 18.36
C ASN A 71 -36.62 37.05 17.03
N GLY A 72 -35.96 36.50 16.01
CA GLY A 72 -36.51 36.27 14.67
C GLY A 72 -35.93 35.03 14.02
N GLU A 73 -35.99 34.93 12.69
CA GLU A 73 -35.35 33.83 11.96
C GLU A 73 -33.84 33.77 12.22
N SER A 74 -33.31 32.58 12.51
CA SER A 74 -31.89 32.36 12.71
C SER A 74 -31.13 32.40 11.38
N VAL A 75 -30.03 33.15 11.33
CA VAL A 75 -29.35 33.43 10.07
C VAL A 75 -28.47 32.24 9.66
N VAL A 76 -28.85 31.56 8.57
CA VAL A 76 -28.18 30.33 8.07
C VAL A 76 -26.71 30.56 7.65
N SER A 77 -26.38 31.78 7.22
CA SER A 77 -25.03 32.18 6.84
C SER A 77 -24.79 33.68 7.04
N GLY A 78 -23.67 34.03 7.67
CA GLY A 78 -23.17 35.40 7.78
C GLY A 78 -21.93 35.63 6.92
N PHE A 79 -21.52 36.89 6.78
CA PHE A 79 -20.22 37.24 6.19
C PHE A 79 -19.60 38.47 6.87
N VAL A 80 -18.28 38.57 6.76
CA VAL A 80 -17.53 39.79 7.05
C VAL A 80 -16.60 40.08 5.86
N GLU A 81 -16.57 41.34 5.44
CA GLU A 81 -15.75 41.87 4.35
C GLU A 81 -14.97 43.08 4.85
N VAL A 82 -13.65 43.07 4.66
CA VAL A 82 -12.76 44.20 4.95
C VAL A 82 -12.27 44.74 3.62
N VAL A 83 -12.48 46.03 3.38
CA VAL A 83 -12.01 46.70 2.16
C VAL A 83 -10.84 47.61 2.52
N PHE A 84 -9.69 47.30 1.95
CA PHE A 84 -8.46 48.06 2.09
C PHE A 84 -8.29 49.04 0.94
N ASP A 85 -7.81 50.23 1.25
CA ASP A 85 -7.12 51.06 0.25
C ASP A 85 -5.74 50.44 -0.03
N ASN A 86 -5.32 50.41 -1.30
CA ASN A 86 -4.07 49.82 -1.77
C ASN A 86 -3.25 50.82 -2.63
N SER A 87 -3.36 52.12 -2.35
CA SER A 87 -2.68 53.18 -3.11
C SER A 87 -1.14 53.13 -3.03
N ASP A 88 -0.55 52.39 -2.08
CA ASP A 88 0.91 52.12 -2.05
C ASP A 88 1.33 50.76 -2.59
N ARG A 89 0.37 49.96 -3.09
CA ARG A 89 0.59 48.63 -3.69
C ARG A 89 1.33 47.63 -2.79
N ARG A 90 1.20 47.71 -1.46
CA ARG A 90 1.62 46.62 -0.54
C ARG A 90 0.93 45.30 -0.86
N PHE A 91 -0.36 45.32 -1.24
CA PHE A 91 -0.98 44.16 -1.88
C PHE A 91 -0.55 44.14 -3.36
N MET A 92 0.01 43.01 -3.81
CA MET A 92 0.47 42.78 -5.19
C MET A 92 -0.70 42.58 -6.18
N ILE A 93 -1.63 43.53 -6.19
CA ILE A 93 -2.86 43.57 -6.99
C ILE A 93 -2.96 44.98 -7.58
N GLU A 94 -3.22 45.11 -8.89
CA GLU A 94 -3.20 46.40 -9.60
C GLU A 94 -4.37 47.34 -9.26
N LYS A 95 -5.30 46.91 -8.39
CA LYS A 95 -6.45 47.70 -7.94
C LYS A 95 -6.09 48.64 -6.77
N ASP A 96 -6.74 49.79 -6.75
CA ASP A 96 -6.68 50.78 -5.66
C ASP A 96 -7.52 50.38 -4.44
N GLU A 97 -8.57 49.56 -4.62
CA GLU A 97 -9.28 48.89 -3.53
C GLU A 97 -9.09 47.37 -3.59
N VAL A 98 -8.83 46.75 -2.44
CA VAL A 98 -8.74 45.29 -2.27
C VAL A 98 -9.75 44.87 -1.20
N SER A 99 -10.80 44.14 -1.59
CA SER A 99 -11.70 43.51 -0.62
C SER A 99 -11.26 42.09 -0.27
N VAL A 100 -11.28 41.77 1.03
CA VAL A 100 -11.06 40.43 1.57
C VAL A 100 -12.29 40.04 2.38
N LYS A 101 -12.93 38.93 1.99
CA LYS A 101 -14.28 38.58 2.44
C LYS A 101 -14.34 37.12 2.86
N ARG A 102 -14.91 36.86 4.03
CA ARG A 102 -15.07 35.51 4.60
C ARG A 102 -16.55 35.27 4.91
N CYS A 103 -17.11 34.26 4.26
CA CYS A 103 -18.50 33.84 4.39
C CYS A 103 -18.58 32.57 5.24
N ILE A 104 -19.40 32.59 6.29
CA ILE A 104 -19.54 31.50 7.25
C ILE A 104 -20.97 30.98 7.29
N GLY A 105 -21.13 29.67 7.30
CA GLY A 105 -22.38 28.99 7.58
C GLY A 105 -22.15 27.71 8.37
N LEU A 106 -23.23 27.06 8.78
CA LEU A 106 -23.19 25.90 9.69
C LEU A 106 -22.21 24.79 9.24
N GLN A 107 -22.08 24.55 7.93
CA GLN A 107 -21.20 23.53 7.35
C GLN A 107 -20.01 24.06 6.54
N LYS A 108 -20.05 25.31 6.04
CA LYS A 108 -19.05 25.85 5.10
C LYS A 108 -18.40 27.14 5.60
N ASP A 109 -17.14 27.31 5.24
CA ASP A 109 -16.31 28.51 5.45
C ASP A 109 -15.66 28.81 4.10
N GLU A 110 -15.95 29.97 3.50
CA GLU A 110 -15.55 30.30 2.13
C GLU A 110 -14.91 31.69 2.05
N TYR A 111 -13.78 31.80 1.36
CA TYR A 111 -12.97 33.01 1.28
C TYR A 111 -13.00 33.60 -0.13
N PHE A 112 -13.01 34.93 -0.22
CA PHE A 112 -13.08 35.68 -1.47
C PHE A 112 -12.12 36.87 -1.43
N ILE A 113 -11.49 37.16 -2.57
CA ILE A 113 -10.66 38.35 -2.81
C ILE A 113 -11.31 39.11 -3.95
N ASN A 114 -11.76 40.35 -3.73
CA ASN A 114 -12.48 41.15 -4.73
C ASN A 114 -13.66 40.38 -5.38
N ASP A 115 -14.53 39.79 -4.53
CA ASP A 115 -15.62 38.86 -4.85
C ASP A 115 -15.26 37.56 -5.63
N LYS A 116 -13.99 37.35 -6.00
CA LYS A 116 -13.52 36.09 -6.57
C LYS A 116 -13.22 35.08 -5.46
N ARG A 117 -13.86 33.91 -5.50
CA ARG A 117 -13.59 32.79 -4.58
C ARG A 117 -12.13 32.34 -4.70
N SER A 118 -11.44 32.23 -3.56
CA SER A 118 -10.03 31.80 -3.46
C SER A 118 -9.84 30.74 -2.38
N LYS A 119 -8.69 30.06 -2.40
CA LYS A 119 -8.29 29.16 -1.31
C LYS A 119 -7.87 29.97 -0.08
N LYS A 120 -8.05 29.36 1.10
CA LYS A 120 -7.55 29.90 2.38
C LYS A 120 -6.06 30.27 2.32
N GLU A 121 -5.24 29.39 1.75
CA GLU A 121 -3.79 29.59 1.58
C GLU A 121 -3.45 30.80 0.70
N GLU A 122 -4.18 31.01 -0.39
CA GLU A 122 -4.00 32.16 -1.29
C GLU A 122 -4.28 33.49 -0.57
N VAL A 123 -5.33 33.52 0.25
CA VAL A 123 -5.72 34.70 1.05
C VAL A 123 -4.71 34.97 2.17
N MET A 124 -4.25 33.92 2.87
CA MET A 124 -3.25 34.08 3.94
C MET A 124 -1.89 34.52 3.37
N ASN A 125 -1.45 33.98 2.25
CA ASN A 125 -0.23 34.43 1.57
C ASN A 125 -0.33 35.88 1.06
N LEU A 126 -1.52 36.32 0.62
CA LEU A 126 -1.77 37.71 0.25
C LEU A 126 -1.72 38.65 1.47
N LEU A 127 -2.28 38.22 2.60
CA LEU A 127 -2.22 38.98 3.86
C LEU A 127 -0.79 39.06 4.41
N GLU A 128 -0.04 37.95 4.43
CA GLU A 128 1.37 37.93 4.80
C GLU A 128 2.21 38.85 3.90
N SER A 129 1.98 38.87 2.58
CA SER A 129 2.74 39.73 1.65
C SER A 129 2.49 41.24 1.85
N ALA A 130 1.34 41.63 2.41
CA ALA A 130 1.04 43.02 2.78
C ALA A 130 1.53 43.43 4.20
N GLY A 131 2.09 42.49 4.96
CA GLY A 131 2.61 42.70 6.32
C GLY A 131 1.69 42.24 7.46
N PHE A 132 0.65 41.44 7.19
CA PHE A 132 -0.22 40.88 8.22
C PHE A 132 0.27 39.49 8.63
N SER A 133 1.01 39.39 9.74
CA SER A 133 1.45 38.08 10.25
C SER A 133 0.27 37.19 10.61
N ARG A 134 0.34 35.94 10.14
CA ARG A 134 -0.58 34.83 10.42
C ARG A 134 -0.46 34.26 11.83
N SER A 135 0.69 34.44 12.49
CA SER A 135 1.05 33.71 13.72
C SER A 135 0.78 34.48 15.02
N ASN A 136 1.01 35.80 15.05
CA ASN A 136 0.79 36.60 16.25
C ASN A 136 0.43 38.06 15.88
N PRO A 137 -0.86 38.45 15.94
CA PRO A 137 -1.28 39.79 15.60
C PRO A 137 -0.90 40.78 16.72
N TYR A 138 0.37 41.17 16.78
CA TYR A 138 0.87 42.24 17.67
C TYR A 138 0.20 43.60 17.35
N TYR A 139 -0.43 43.71 16.17
CA TYR A 139 -1.25 44.82 15.74
C TYR A 139 -2.69 44.80 16.29
N ILE A 140 -3.10 43.75 17.04
CA ILE A 140 -4.42 43.66 17.69
C ILE A 140 -4.23 43.44 19.20
N VAL A 141 -4.39 44.52 19.96
CA VAL A 141 -4.12 44.57 21.39
C VAL A 141 -5.43 44.62 22.16
N GLN A 142 -5.88 43.46 22.63
CA GLN A 142 -7.06 43.35 23.49
C GLN A 142 -6.74 43.67 24.96
N GLN A 143 -7.70 44.23 25.71
CA GLN A 143 -7.60 44.62 27.12
C GLN A 143 -6.83 43.61 28.00
N ASN A 144 -7.16 42.32 27.89
CA ASN A 144 -6.49 41.24 28.64
C ASN A 144 -5.13 40.79 28.05
N ARG A 145 -4.87 41.05 26.76
CA ARG A 145 -3.62 40.68 26.04
C ARG A 145 -2.46 41.63 26.37
N VAL A 146 -2.73 42.86 26.82
CA VAL A 146 -1.67 43.79 27.29
C VAL A 146 -0.89 43.19 28.47
N ASN A 147 -1.59 42.62 29.45
CA ASN A 147 -0.96 42.05 30.64
C ASN A 147 -0.18 40.76 30.34
N SER A 148 -0.59 39.95 29.36
CA SER A 148 0.18 38.76 28.96
C SER A 148 1.45 39.13 28.19
N LEU A 149 1.44 40.17 27.36
CA LEU A 149 2.63 40.68 26.65
C LEU A 149 3.75 41.13 27.61
N ALA A 150 3.41 41.76 28.74
CA ALA A 150 4.41 42.01 29.80
C ALA A 150 4.94 40.69 30.41
N MET A 151 4.02 39.77 30.71
CA MET A 151 4.29 38.53 31.47
C MET A 151 4.88 37.37 30.66
N MET A 152 5.12 37.53 29.36
CA MET A 152 5.79 36.53 28.51
C MET A 152 7.09 36.00 29.16
N LYS A 153 7.40 34.72 28.93
CA LYS A 153 8.72 34.17 29.26
C LYS A 153 9.78 34.76 28.35
N ASP A 154 11.03 34.75 28.80
CA ASP A 154 12.15 35.28 28.02
C ASP A 154 12.32 34.52 26.68
N SER A 155 11.98 33.22 26.62
CA SER A 155 11.89 32.46 25.37
C SER A 155 10.75 32.95 24.46
N GLU A 156 9.56 33.16 25.00
CA GLU A 156 8.38 33.62 24.25
C GLU A 156 8.60 35.01 23.63
N ARG A 157 9.39 35.89 24.29
CA ARG A 157 9.83 37.16 23.69
C ARG A 157 10.86 36.99 22.57
N LEU A 158 11.69 35.95 22.61
CA LEU A 158 12.60 35.62 21.50
C LEU A 158 11.83 35.08 20.30
N ASP A 159 10.80 34.26 20.53
CA ASP A 159 9.93 33.76 19.46
C ASP A 159 9.11 34.89 18.81
N LEU A 160 8.61 35.84 19.60
CA LEU A 160 8.01 37.09 19.08
C LEU A 160 9.01 37.88 18.21
N LEU A 161 10.28 38.01 18.61
CA LEU A 161 11.30 38.69 17.81
C LEU A 161 11.64 37.91 16.51
N ARG A 162 11.69 36.58 16.56
CA ARG A 162 11.87 35.71 15.38
C ARG A 162 10.75 35.88 14.36
N GLU A 163 9.52 36.08 14.83
CA GLU A 163 8.38 36.38 13.97
C GLU A 163 8.50 37.74 13.29
N ILE A 164 8.86 38.79 14.05
CA ILE A 164 9.12 40.15 13.52
C ILE A 164 10.33 40.16 12.56
N ALA A 165 11.31 39.28 12.76
CA ALA A 165 12.43 39.08 11.83
C ALA A 165 12.06 38.24 10.59
N GLY A 166 10.81 37.77 10.46
CA GLY A 166 10.34 36.91 9.37
C GLY A 166 10.94 35.50 9.36
N THR A 167 11.77 35.13 10.35
CA THR A 167 12.59 33.91 10.27
C THR A 167 11.80 32.62 10.47
N ARG A 168 10.55 32.70 10.92
CA ARG A 168 9.68 31.53 11.17
C ARG A 168 9.34 30.77 9.89
N VAL A 169 9.00 31.46 8.80
CA VAL A 169 8.70 30.83 7.50
C VAL A 169 9.95 30.16 6.93
N TYR A 170 11.14 30.69 7.23
CA TYR A 170 12.40 30.03 6.91
C TYR A 170 12.61 28.75 7.75
N ASP A 171 12.38 28.80 9.06
CA ASP A 171 12.52 27.61 9.93
C ASP A 171 11.57 26.47 9.54
N GLU A 172 10.31 26.78 9.22
CA GLU A 172 9.32 25.80 8.76
C GLU A 172 9.77 25.14 7.43
N ARG A 173 10.22 25.94 6.45
CA ARG A 173 10.78 25.43 5.16
C ARG A 173 12.11 24.70 5.33
N ARG A 174 12.92 25.05 6.34
CA ARG A 174 14.19 24.40 6.69
C ARG A 174 13.94 23.00 7.24
N GLU A 175 12.92 22.81 8.08
CA GLU A 175 12.49 21.47 8.50
C GLU A 175 11.96 20.62 7.33
N GLU A 176 11.21 21.21 6.40
CA GLU A 176 10.78 20.52 5.17
C GLU A 176 11.98 20.10 4.31
N SER A 177 12.95 21.00 4.14
CA SER A 177 14.20 20.72 3.42
C SER A 177 14.99 19.57 4.07
N PHE A 178 15.04 19.49 5.41
CA PHE A 178 15.66 18.35 6.10
C PHE A 178 14.91 17.03 5.91
N LYS A 179 13.57 17.04 5.78
CA LYS A 179 12.79 15.83 5.43
C LYS A 179 13.17 15.35 4.02
N MET A 180 13.24 16.26 3.05
CA MET A 180 13.63 15.95 1.67
C MET A 180 15.09 15.48 1.55
N LEU A 181 16.02 16.07 2.33
CA LEU A 181 17.42 15.60 2.40
C LEU A 181 17.51 14.16 2.91
N LYS A 182 16.72 13.81 3.94
CA LYS A 182 16.65 12.44 4.49
C LYS A 182 16.07 11.45 3.47
N GLU A 183 15.00 11.82 2.77
CA GLU A 183 14.48 10.99 1.67
C GLU A 183 15.51 10.78 0.55
N ASN A 184 16.32 11.80 0.25
CA ASN A 184 17.38 11.66 -0.75
C ASN A 184 18.53 10.78 -0.25
N GLN A 185 18.81 10.74 1.06
CA GLN A 185 19.76 9.77 1.62
C GLN A 185 19.24 8.33 1.46
N ASN A 186 17.98 8.06 1.81
CA ASN A 186 17.38 6.73 1.58
C ASN A 186 17.43 6.32 0.08
N LYS A 187 17.28 7.28 -0.86
CA LYS A 187 17.41 7.02 -2.31
C LYS A 187 18.85 6.70 -2.71
N ILE A 188 19.86 7.32 -2.08
CA ILE A 188 21.28 6.97 -2.31
C ILE A 188 21.56 5.54 -1.81
N GLU A 189 21.07 5.18 -0.62
CA GLU A 189 21.22 3.83 -0.04
C GLU A 189 20.60 2.77 -0.98
N GLN A 190 19.39 3.00 -1.49
CA GLN A 190 18.74 2.13 -2.50
C GLN A 190 19.53 2.03 -3.81
N ILE A 191 20.13 3.14 -4.29
CA ILE A 191 20.98 3.13 -5.47
C ILE A 191 22.28 2.33 -5.20
N GLU A 192 22.84 2.38 -3.99
CA GLU A 192 24.01 1.59 -3.60
C GLU A 192 23.72 0.08 -3.53
N GLU A 193 22.56 -0.33 -3.00
CA GLU A 193 22.11 -1.73 -3.03
C GLU A 193 21.98 -2.24 -4.47
N VAL A 194 21.26 -1.52 -5.33
CA VAL A 194 21.07 -1.88 -6.75
C VAL A 194 22.40 -1.88 -7.51
N MET A 195 23.29 -0.92 -7.23
CA MET A 195 24.64 -0.87 -7.82
C MET A 195 25.51 -2.06 -7.42
N ASN A 196 25.37 -2.59 -6.21
CA ASN A 196 26.12 -3.78 -5.79
C ASN A 196 25.55 -5.05 -6.44
N TYR A 197 24.23 -5.20 -6.51
CA TYR A 197 23.59 -6.28 -7.28
C TYR A 197 23.99 -6.26 -8.76
N ILE A 198 24.05 -5.09 -9.40
CA ILE A 198 24.49 -4.96 -10.79
C ILE A 198 25.98 -5.31 -10.96
N LYS A 199 26.86 -4.99 -10.01
CA LYS A 199 28.27 -5.45 -10.05
C LYS A 199 28.37 -6.97 -9.98
N GLU A 200 27.68 -7.59 -9.03
CA GLU A 200 27.67 -9.04 -8.83
C GLU A 200 27.14 -9.75 -10.09
N ARG A 201 26.02 -9.27 -10.64
CA ARG A 201 25.47 -9.83 -11.88
C ARG A 201 26.32 -9.53 -13.12
N LEU A 202 27.07 -8.43 -13.16
CA LEU A 202 28.06 -8.17 -14.22
C LEU A 202 29.25 -9.13 -14.14
N THR A 203 29.74 -9.49 -12.94
CA THR A 203 30.77 -10.53 -12.82
C THR A 203 30.28 -11.90 -13.28
N GLU A 204 29.06 -12.32 -12.88
CA GLU A 204 28.45 -13.56 -13.39
C GLU A 204 28.29 -13.53 -14.92
N LEU A 205 27.78 -12.43 -15.48
CA LEU A 205 27.61 -12.27 -16.93
C LEU A 205 28.93 -12.24 -17.71
N GLN A 206 30.03 -11.83 -17.08
CA GLN A 206 31.37 -11.89 -17.70
C GLN A 206 31.87 -13.33 -17.79
N GLU A 207 31.65 -14.14 -16.75
CA GLU A 207 31.95 -15.58 -16.78
C GLU A 207 31.06 -16.30 -17.81
N GLU A 208 29.75 -16.04 -17.83
CA GLU A 208 28.83 -16.53 -18.86
C GLU A 208 29.26 -16.11 -20.29
N GLN A 209 29.84 -14.92 -20.46
CA GLN A 209 30.35 -14.43 -21.73
C GLN A 209 31.65 -15.15 -22.16
N GLU A 210 32.54 -15.48 -21.22
CA GLU A 210 33.71 -16.31 -21.51
C GLU A 210 33.32 -17.74 -21.88
N GLU A 211 32.36 -18.35 -21.17
CA GLU A 211 31.81 -19.65 -21.55
C GLU A 211 31.18 -19.62 -22.95
N LEU A 212 30.44 -18.56 -23.28
CA LEU A 212 29.84 -18.37 -24.61
C LEU A 212 30.91 -18.24 -25.71
N ASN A 213 32.01 -17.53 -25.46
CA ASN A 213 33.12 -17.44 -26.41
C ASN A 213 33.77 -18.82 -26.63
N ARG A 214 34.06 -19.58 -25.54
CA ARG A 214 34.63 -20.93 -25.63
C ARG A 214 33.69 -21.92 -26.34
N TYR A 215 32.38 -21.84 -26.06
CA TYR A 215 31.35 -22.61 -26.77
C TYR A 215 31.28 -22.27 -28.26
N GLU A 216 31.33 -20.99 -28.64
CA GLU A 216 31.34 -20.56 -30.04
C GLU A 216 32.59 -21.04 -30.80
N GLU A 217 33.76 -21.07 -30.15
CA GLU A 217 34.98 -21.66 -30.74
C GLU A 217 34.89 -23.17 -30.89
N LEU A 218 34.39 -23.87 -29.87
CA LEU A 218 34.22 -25.32 -29.93
C LEU A 218 33.17 -25.74 -30.97
N ASP A 219 32.05 -25.03 -31.13
CA ASP A 219 31.07 -25.34 -32.18
C ASP A 219 31.62 -25.02 -33.59
N LYS A 220 32.45 -23.98 -33.76
CA LYS A 220 33.18 -23.74 -35.03
C LYS A 220 34.12 -24.90 -35.36
N LYS A 221 34.89 -25.42 -34.38
CA LYS A 221 35.73 -26.62 -34.54
C LYS A 221 34.89 -27.84 -34.88
N ARG A 222 33.81 -28.09 -34.13
CA ARG A 222 32.87 -29.21 -34.35
C ARG A 222 32.30 -29.22 -35.77
N ARG A 223 31.86 -28.07 -36.28
CA ARG A 223 31.37 -27.92 -37.66
C ARG A 223 32.46 -28.20 -38.71
N GLY A 224 33.69 -27.75 -38.47
CA GLY A 224 34.84 -28.02 -39.34
C GLY A 224 35.19 -29.51 -39.43
N ILE A 225 35.16 -30.21 -38.29
CA ILE A 225 35.37 -31.66 -38.22
C ILE A 225 34.19 -32.41 -38.89
N GLU A 226 32.95 -32.03 -38.58
CA GLU A 226 31.75 -32.64 -39.18
C GLU A 226 31.70 -32.46 -40.71
N TYR A 227 32.06 -31.28 -41.23
CA TYR A 227 32.24 -31.04 -42.66
C TYR A 227 33.30 -31.97 -43.27
N SER A 228 34.47 -32.07 -42.63
CA SER A 228 35.59 -32.88 -43.13
C SER A 228 35.27 -34.39 -43.12
N ILE A 229 34.51 -34.86 -42.13
CA ILE A 229 34.01 -36.25 -42.06
C ILE A 229 32.94 -36.52 -43.14
N THR A 230 31.99 -35.61 -43.33
CA THR A 230 30.96 -35.78 -44.38
C THR A 230 31.56 -35.76 -45.79
N GLU A 231 32.55 -34.90 -46.03
CA GLU A 231 33.30 -34.85 -47.30
C GLU A 231 34.07 -36.15 -47.59
N ASN A 232 34.74 -36.72 -46.60
CA ASN A 232 35.43 -38.00 -46.75
C ASN A 232 34.43 -39.15 -47.01
N LYS A 233 33.29 -39.17 -46.31
CA LYS A 233 32.26 -40.21 -46.50
C LYS A 233 31.55 -40.12 -47.86
N ILE A 234 31.44 -38.94 -48.46
CA ILE A 234 30.97 -38.80 -49.86
C ILE A 234 31.95 -39.49 -50.82
N LYS A 235 33.26 -39.28 -50.65
CA LYS A 235 34.32 -39.86 -51.52
C LYS A 235 34.46 -41.38 -51.37
N GLU A 236 34.15 -41.94 -50.20
CA GLU A 236 34.05 -43.39 -49.99
C GLU A 236 32.87 -43.98 -50.77
N ILE A 237 31.68 -43.38 -50.62
CA ILE A 237 30.44 -43.82 -51.28
C ILE A 237 30.54 -43.74 -52.82
N GLU A 238 31.28 -42.77 -53.35
CA GLU A 238 31.56 -42.66 -54.80
C GLU A 238 32.32 -43.86 -55.35
N LYS A 239 33.30 -44.40 -54.61
CA LYS A 239 34.05 -45.60 -55.04
C LYS A 239 33.20 -46.86 -54.98
N GLU A 240 32.44 -47.07 -53.89
CA GLU A 240 31.56 -48.25 -53.79
C GLU A 240 30.54 -48.28 -54.94
N LEU A 241 30.01 -47.13 -55.36
CA LEU A 241 29.06 -47.06 -56.48
C LEU A 241 29.65 -47.57 -57.80
N GLU A 242 30.92 -47.30 -58.11
CA GLU A 242 31.55 -47.78 -59.35
C GLU A 242 31.75 -49.30 -59.35
N GLU A 243 32.05 -49.91 -58.20
CA GLU A 243 32.31 -51.35 -58.09
C GLU A 243 31.03 -52.18 -58.23
N ASN A 244 29.96 -51.83 -57.50
CA ASN A 244 28.68 -52.58 -57.51
C ASN A 244 27.99 -52.56 -58.91
N THR A 245 28.35 -51.62 -59.80
CA THR A 245 27.80 -51.58 -61.18
C THR A 245 28.26 -52.75 -62.06
N LYS A 246 29.39 -53.39 -61.73
CA LYS A 246 30.01 -54.42 -62.58
C LYS A 246 29.41 -55.81 -62.33
N GLU A 247 29.22 -56.19 -61.05
CA GLU A 247 28.69 -57.51 -60.66
C GLU A 247 27.25 -57.77 -61.15
N ARG A 248 26.44 -56.72 -61.35
CA ARG A 248 25.00 -56.87 -61.60
C ARG A 248 24.63 -57.49 -62.97
N LYS A 249 25.60 -57.77 -63.84
CA LYS A 249 25.34 -58.21 -65.23
C LYS A 249 25.22 -59.73 -65.43
N GLU A 250 25.45 -60.56 -64.41
CA GLU A 250 25.81 -61.98 -64.64
C GLU A 250 24.79 -63.04 -64.15
N GLU A 251 23.65 -62.70 -63.52
CA GLU A 251 22.91 -63.66 -62.66
C GLU A 251 21.43 -64.01 -62.96
N SER A 252 20.79 -63.45 -63.99
CA SER A 252 19.33 -63.61 -64.19
C SER A 252 18.88 -64.98 -64.76
N HIS A 253 18.13 -65.81 -64.01
CA HIS A 253 17.11 -66.77 -64.54
C HIS A 253 16.29 -67.58 -63.47
N ILE A 254 14.94 -67.61 -63.63
CA ILE A 254 13.95 -68.68 -63.31
C ILE A 254 13.55 -68.95 -61.82
N LYS A 255 12.33 -69.54 -61.60
CA LYS A 255 11.54 -69.75 -60.36
C LYS A 255 11.13 -71.26 -60.11
N GLU A 256 10.07 -71.75 -59.42
CA GLU A 256 8.80 -71.30 -58.73
C GLU A 256 8.22 -72.51 -57.89
N GLU A 257 7.34 -72.51 -56.85
CA GLU A 257 6.81 -71.67 -55.72
C GLU A 257 6.00 -72.61 -54.74
N LYS A 258 5.79 -72.27 -53.44
CA LYS A 258 4.62 -72.65 -52.56
C LYS A 258 4.84 -72.41 -51.04
N GLU A 259 4.07 -71.50 -50.40
CA GLU A 259 3.66 -71.53 -48.96
C GLU A 259 2.79 -70.31 -48.56
N GLU A 260 1.52 -70.46 -48.12
CA GLU A 260 0.61 -69.29 -47.91
C GLU A 260 -0.41 -69.36 -46.74
N GLU A 261 -0.70 -70.53 -46.15
CA GLU A 261 -1.87 -70.67 -45.26
C GLU A 261 -1.55 -70.50 -43.76
N GLU A 262 -0.45 -71.07 -43.25
CA GLU A 262 -0.12 -71.06 -41.81
C GLU A 262 0.07 -69.65 -41.22
N ILE A 263 0.63 -68.71 -42.02
CA ILE A 263 0.91 -67.33 -41.60
C ILE A 263 -0.36 -66.57 -41.17
N LYS A 264 -1.53 -66.95 -41.70
CA LYS A 264 -2.81 -66.25 -41.44
C LYS A 264 -3.34 -66.53 -40.01
N GLU A 265 -3.05 -67.69 -39.43
CA GLU A 265 -3.59 -68.04 -38.10
C GLU A 265 -2.82 -67.38 -36.95
N VAL A 266 -1.48 -67.35 -37.04
CA VAL A 266 -0.62 -66.78 -35.97
C VAL A 266 -0.88 -65.28 -35.79
N LYS A 267 -1.02 -64.54 -36.91
CA LYS A 267 -1.32 -63.09 -36.91
C LYS A 267 -2.64 -62.75 -36.21
N ARG A 268 -3.63 -63.66 -36.19
CA ARG A 268 -4.90 -63.47 -35.49
C ARG A 268 -4.75 -63.56 -33.97
N LYS A 269 -4.01 -64.54 -33.46
CA LYS A 269 -3.81 -64.74 -32.01
C LYS A 269 -2.98 -63.61 -31.39
N ARG A 270 -1.93 -63.18 -32.09
CA ARG A 270 -1.07 -62.05 -31.69
C ARG A 270 -1.85 -60.73 -31.50
N ARG A 271 -2.83 -60.45 -32.37
CA ARG A 271 -3.62 -59.21 -32.31
C ARG A 271 -4.44 -59.09 -31.01
N ILE A 272 -5.04 -60.19 -30.55
CA ILE A 272 -5.90 -60.20 -29.35
C ILE A 272 -5.07 -59.84 -28.10
N LEU A 273 -3.90 -60.46 -27.95
CA LEU A 273 -2.94 -60.16 -26.89
C LEU A 273 -2.52 -58.69 -26.86
N LYS A 274 -2.37 -58.06 -28.03
CA LYS A 274 -2.01 -56.64 -28.13
C LYS A 274 -3.15 -55.70 -27.71
N GLU A 275 -4.40 -56.10 -27.95
CA GLU A 275 -5.59 -55.39 -27.48
C GLU A 275 -5.76 -55.55 -25.94
N GLU A 276 -5.40 -56.70 -25.35
CA GLU A 276 -5.32 -56.90 -23.90
C GLU A 276 -4.25 -56.03 -23.21
N VAL A 277 -3.04 -55.94 -23.78
CA VAL A 277 -1.94 -55.13 -23.21
C VAL A 277 -2.31 -53.65 -23.12
N ASN A 278 -2.94 -53.08 -24.15
CA ASN A 278 -3.35 -51.67 -24.16
C ASN A 278 -4.30 -51.33 -23.00
N ILE A 279 -5.26 -52.20 -22.71
CA ILE A 279 -6.24 -52.01 -21.62
C ILE A 279 -5.54 -51.99 -20.25
N LEU A 280 -4.50 -52.81 -20.07
CA LEU A 280 -3.68 -52.80 -18.85
C LEU A 280 -2.79 -51.55 -18.77
N GLU A 281 -2.24 -51.04 -19.87
CA GLU A 281 -1.47 -49.80 -19.89
C GLU A 281 -2.31 -48.57 -19.51
N GLU A 282 -3.55 -48.46 -20.02
CA GLU A 282 -4.50 -47.40 -19.61
C GLU A 282 -4.80 -47.46 -18.12
N ARG A 283 -4.98 -48.67 -17.57
CA ARG A 283 -5.21 -48.89 -16.14
C ARG A 283 -3.99 -48.51 -15.29
N ARG A 284 -2.77 -48.83 -15.76
CA ARG A 284 -1.50 -48.42 -15.13
C ARG A 284 -1.38 -46.89 -15.04
N ILE A 285 -1.73 -46.17 -16.11
CA ILE A 285 -1.68 -44.70 -16.16
C ILE A 285 -2.64 -44.09 -15.12
N ASN A 286 -3.88 -44.60 -15.03
CA ASN A 286 -4.86 -44.08 -14.07
C ASN A 286 -4.43 -44.25 -12.61
N ILE A 287 -3.85 -45.41 -12.22
CA ILE A 287 -3.35 -45.60 -10.85
C ILE A 287 -2.09 -44.75 -10.61
N SER A 288 -1.22 -44.57 -11.60
CA SER A 288 -0.05 -43.69 -11.49
C SER A 288 -0.43 -42.23 -11.21
N ASN A 289 -1.51 -41.72 -11.82
CA ASN A 289 -2.00 -40.36 -11.58
C ASN A 289 -2.53 -40.22 -10.14
N GLN A 290 -3.28 -41.19 -9.65
CA GLN A 290 -3.81 -41.20 -8.28
C GLN A 290 -2.71 -41.23 -7.20
N ILE A 291 -1.54 -41.83 -7.51
CA ILE A 291 -0.37 -41.77 -6.63
C ILE A 291 0.19 -40.34 -6.57
N GLN A 292 0.36 -39.67 -7.72
CA GLN A 292 0.87 -38.29 -7.76
C GLN A 292 -0.03 -37.29 -7.03
N GLU A 293 -1.36 -37.42 -7.17
CA GLU A 293 -2.32 -36.57 -6.44
C GLU A 293 -2.20 -36.76 -4.92
N ALA A 294 -2.07 -38.01 -4.45
CA ALA A 294 -1.89 -38.30 -3.03
C ALA A 294 -0.51 -37.88 -2.49
N GLU A 295 0.56 -37.97 -3.28
CA GLU A 295 1.90 -37.47 -2.91
C GLU A 295 1.93 -35.95 -2.76
N GLY A 296 1.22 -35.20 -3.62
CA GLY A 296 1.06 -33.75 -3.48
C GLY A 296 0.36 -33.36 -2.17
N LEU A 297 -0.74 -34.04 -1.84
CA LEU A 297 -1.49 -33.81 -0.59
C LEU A 297 -0.67 -34.21 0.66
N LYS A 298 0.18 -35.23 0.56
CA LYS A 298 1.13 -35.62 1.61
C LYS A 298 2.15 -34.50 1.88
N ILE A 299 2.75 -33.91 0.83
CA ILE A 299 3.75 -32.83 0.97
C ILE A 299 3.13 -31.59 1.63
N GLU A 300 1.91 -31.20 1.25
CA GLU A 300 1.20 -30.13 1.96
C GLU A 300 0.96 -30.45 3.45
N GLY A 301 0.69 -31.72 3.77
CA GLY A 301 0.54 -32.20 5.16
C GLY A 301 1.83 -32.12 5.97
N GLU A 302 2.97 -32.49 5.38
CA GLU A 302 4.29 -32.45 6.04
C GLU A 302 4.73 -31.01 6.33
N ILE A 303 4.54 -30.08 5.38
CA ILE A 303 4.79 -28.64 5.58
C ILE A 303 3.91 -28.06 6.70
N ARG A 304 2.63 -28.44 6.77
CA ARG A 304 1.70 -28.05 7.86
C ARG A 304 2.12 -28.62 9.22
N GLN A 305 2.74 -29.80 9.25
CA GLN A 305 3.26 -30.40 10.48
C GLN A 305 4.51 -29.68 10.99
N GLU A 306 5.38 -29.18 10.10
CA GLU A 306 6.57 -28.39 10.44
C GLU A 306 6.21 -27.09 11.18
N GLY A 307 5.34 -26.26 10.59
CA GLY A 307 4.89 -25.00 11.22
C GLY A 307 4.17 -25.20 12.56
N ARG A 308 3.56 -26.37 12.80
CA ARG A 308 3.00 -26.74 14.12
C ARG A 308 4.07 -27.04 15.18
N LYS A 309 5.29 -27.46 14.81
CA LYS A 309 6.42 -27.59 15.75
C LYS A 309 6.86 -26.19 16.21
N GLU A 310 7.04 -25.26 15.27
CA GLU A 310 7.42 -23.87 15.58
C GLU A 310 6.40 -23.19 16.51
N ILE A 311 5.09 -23.34 16.22
CA ILE A 311 4.01 -22.86 17.12
C ILE A 311 4.14 -23.47 18.52
N LYS A 312 4.53 -24.74 18.67
CA LYS A 312 4.68 -25.41 19.97
C LYS A 312 5.85 -24.83 20.77
N GLU A 313 6.98 -24.56 20.11
CA GLU A 313 8.15 -23.94 20.73
C GLU A 313 7.87 -22.47 21.13
N MET A 314 7.19 -21.70 20.27
CA MET A 314 6.71 -20.35 20.59
C MET A 314 5.74 -20.34 21.78
N LYS A 315 4.85 -21.34 21.89
CA LYS A 315 3.95 -21.51 23.05
C LYS A 315 4.71 -21.81 24.35
N GLU A 316 5.83 -22.53 24.29
CA GLU A 316 6.72 -22.69 25.45
C GLU A 316 7.47 -21.40 25.81
N GLU A 317 7.97 -20.63 24.83
CA GLU A 317 8.64 -19.36 25.13
C GLU A 317 7.67 -18.35 25.77
N ILE A 318 6.43 -18.26 25.27
CA ILE A 318 5.36 -17.48 25.90
C ILE A 318 5.09 -17.95 27.34
N LYS A 319 5.10 -19.27 27.61
CA LYS A 319 4.88 -19.80 28.97
C LYS A 319 6.02 -19.40 29.92
N ARG A 320 7.27 -19.42 29.46
CA ARG A 320 8.44 -18.97 30.21
C ARG A 320 8.38 -17.46 30.48
N ALA A 321 8.02 -16.66 29.46
CA ALA A 321 7.87 -15.20 29.57
C ALA A 321 6.73 -14.79 30.52
N LYS A 322 5.58 -15.49 30.47
CA LYS A 322 4.44 -15.24 31.37
C LYS A 322 4.82 -15.51 32.84
N LYS A 323 5.54 -16.60 33.13
CA LYS A 323 6.07 -16.89 34.49
C LYS A 323 7.03 -15.80 34.99
N ARG A 324 8.00 -15.36 34.18
CA ARG A 324 8.90 -14.25 34.56
C ARG A 324 8.13 -12.94 34.80
N SER A 325 7.02 -12.72 34.10
CA SER A 325 6.13 -11.58 34.34
C SER A 325 5.41 -11.64 35.71
N GLU A 326 5.21 -12.84 36.26
CA GLU A 326 4.58 -13.05 37.58
C GLU A 326 5.61 -12.86 38.69
N GLU A 327 6.82 -13.42 38.53
CA GLU A 327 7.98 -13.20 39.40
C GLU A 327 8.26 -11.70 39.62
N ILE A 328 8.32 -10.92 38.53
CA ILE A 328 8.57 -9.47 38.60
C ILE A 328 7.42 -8.71 39.27
N LYS A 329 6.15 -9.17 39.16
CA LYS A 329 5.04 -8.55 39.92
C LYS A 329 5.22 -8.76 41.42
N GLU A 330 5.69 -9.92 41.85
CA GLU A 330 5.98 -10.17 43.26
C GLU A 330 7.17 -9.35 43.77
N GLU A 331 8.25 -9.24 42.98
CA GLU A 331 9.40 -8.38 43.29
C GLU A 331 8.95 -6.90 43.45
N ILE A 332 8.16 -6.38 42.51
CA ILE A 332 7.59 -5.02 42.57
C ILE A 332 6.68 -4.84 43.80
N ASN A 333 5.88 -5.85 44.17
CA ASN A 333 5.01 -5.77 45.35
C ASN A 333 5.81 -5.71 46.67
N LYS A 334 6.88 -6.50 46.80
CA LYS A 334 7.81 -6.44 47.95
C LYS A 334 8.47 -5.06 48.05
N ILE A 335 8.98 -4.55 46.93
CA ILE A 335 9.59 -3.21 46.80
C ILE A 335 8.61 -2.08 47.18
N ASN A 336 7.32 -2.18 46.82
CA ASN A 336 6.31 -1.20 47.23
C ASN A 336 6.01 -1.23 48.76
N GLN A 337 6.22 -2.37 49.43
CA GLN A 337 6.12 -2.46 50.90
C GLN A 337 7.33 -1.81 51.57
N GLU A 338 8.54 -2.11 51.10
CA GLU A 338 9.78 -1.47 51.59
C GLU A 338 9.76 0.06 51.40
N GLU A 339 9.28 0.55 50.25
CA GLU A 339 9.13 1.99 50.00
C GLU A 339 8.15 2.65 50.99
N LYS A 340 7.04 1.96 51.31
CA LYS A 340 6.06 2.46 52.28
C LYS A 340 6.67 2.59 53.68
N GLU A 341 7.33 1.54 54.16
CA GLU A 341 8.01 1.56 55.46
C GLU A 341 9.05 2.69 55.56
N ASN A 342 9.87 2.87 54.52
CA ASN A 342 10.89 3.93 54.52
C ASN A 342 10.27 5.33 54.46
N ASN A 343 9.15 5.51 53.75
CA ASN A 343 8.41 6.78 53.77
C ASN A 343 7.80 7.09 55.15
N ASP A 344 7.29 6.09 55.87
CA ASP A 344 6.74 6.29 57.21
C ASP A 344 7.87 6.60 58.23
N LYS A 345 9.02 5.93 58.13
CA LYS A 345 10.25 6.25 58.90
C LYS A 345 10.80 7.66 58.59
N ILE A 346 10.69 8.14 57.34
CA ILE A 346 11.06 9.52 56.97
C ILE A 346 10.14 10.55 57.62
N LYS A 347 8.83 10.29 57.72
CA LYS A 347 7.88 11.20 58.41
C LYS A 347 8.25 11.35 59.89
N GLU A 348 8.48 10.23 60.57
CA GLU A 348 8.89 10.17 61.98
C GLU A 348 10.17 11.00 62.21
N LYS A 349 11.23 10.76 61.43
CA LYS A 349 12.51 11.47 61.61
C LYS A 349 12.49 12.93 61.16
N ARG A 350 11.61 13.34 60.25
CA ARG A 350 11.38 14.76 59.94
C ARG A 350 10.60 15.51 61.03
N ILE A 351 9.80 14.82 61.84
CA ILE A 351 9.17 15.42 63.04
C ILE A 351 10.26 15.68 64.10
N GLU A 352 11.11 14.68 64.38
CA GLU A 352 12.28 14.84 65.27
C GLU A 352 13.23 15.96 64.81
N GLU A 353 13.50 16.07 63.50
CA GLU A 353 14.32 17.14 62.92
C GLU A 353 13.71 18.51 63.21
N ALA A 354 12.42 18.68 62.93
CA ALA A 354 11.73 19.95 63.12
C ALA A 354 11.64 20.36 64.60
N GLU A 355 11.49 19.40 65.52
CA GLU A 355 11.57 19.67 66.96
C GLU A 355 12.97 20.09 67.42
N ALA A 356 14.02 19.45 66.91
CA ALA A 356 15.40 19.82 67.23
C ALA A 356 15.74 21.21 66.67
N GLN A 357 15.27 21.52 65.46
CA GLN A 357 15.51 22.80 64.79
C GLN A 357 14.76 23.95 65.48
N ALA A 358 13.49 23.74 65.88
CA ALA A 358 12.73 24.73 66.64
C ALA A 358 13.41 25.11 67.97
N LYS A 359 14.03 24.13 68.67
CA LYS A 359 14.80 24.38 69.91
C LYS A 359 16.06 25.21 69.67
N VAL A 360 16.73 25.06 68.52
CA VAL A 360 17.86 25.92 68.13
C VAL A 360 17.39 27.34 67.82
N GLU A 361 16.29 27.50 67.08
CA GLU A 361 15.72 28.81 66.75
C GLU A 361 15.16 29.54 67.98
N GLU A 362 14.57 28.84 68.95
CA GLU A 362 14.12 29.39 70.23
C GLU A 362 15.25 30.11 70.96
N PHE A 363 16.42 29.48 71.08
CA PHE A 363 17.57 30.09 71.76
C PHE A 363 18.12 31.33 71.02
N TYR A 364 18.09 31.36 69.69
CA TYR A 364 18.51 32.54 68.92
C TYR A 364 17.50 33.69 69.01
N ASN A 365 16.19 33.40 68.92
CA ASN A 365 15.14 34.42 68.98
C ASN A 365 15.07 35.11 70.35
N LYS A 366 15.23 34.36 71.45
CA LYS A 366 15.27 34.92 72.81
C LYS A 366 16.41 35.93 73.03
N ILE A 367 17.55 35.77 72.33
CA ILE A 367 18.67 36.73 72.37
C ILE A 367 18.31 38.01 71.59
N GLY A 368 17.72 37.89 70.40
CA GLY A 368 17.39 39.04 69.55
C GLY A 368 16.17 39.86 70.03
N ARG A 369 15.18 39.22 70.66
CA ARG A 369 13.93 39.87 71.09
C ARG A 369 14.10 40.77 72.32
N LYS A 370 14.90 40.35 73.30
CA LYS A 370 15.15 41.10 74.55
C LYS A 370 15.90 42.43 74.37
N ALA A 371 16.45 42.70 73.18
CA ALA A 371 17.18 43.93 72.86
C ALA A 371 16.31 45.04 72.23
N LYS A 372 14.99 44.82 72.05
CA LYS A 372 14.10 45.73 71.30
C LYS A 372 13.02 46.47 72.09
N TYR A 373 12.76 46.08 73.33
CA TYR A 373 11.64 46.61 74.13
C TYR A 373 12.15 47.09 75.49
N SER A 374 11.65 48.25 75.92
CA SER A 374 12.17 48.96 77.10
C SER A 374 11.55 48.49 78.42
N ASN A 375 10.42 47.77 78.38
CA ASN A 375 9.68 47.38 79.58
C ASN A 375 8.97 46.01 79.41
N ASP A 376 8.83 45.27 80.52
CA ASP A 376 8.42 43.85 80.53
C ASP A 376 6.92 43.62 80.20
N GLU A 377 6.08 44.65 80.33
CA GLU A 377 4.63 44.56 80.11
C GLU A 377 4.25 44.76 78.63
N GLU A 378 4.84 45.77 77.96
CA GLU A 378 4.68 46.00 76.52
C GLU A 378 5.11 44.76 75.70
N TYR A 379 6.19 44.10 76.15
CA TYR A 379 6.69 42.85 75.56
C TYR A 379 5.65 41.73 75.61
N LYS A 380 4.92 41.58 76.72
CA LYS A 380 3.89 40.56 76.89
C LYS A 380 2.65 40.85 76.06
N GLU A 381 2.19 42.10 76.00
CA GLU A 381 1.06 42.47 75.14
C GLU A 381 1.33 42.22 73.66
N ALA A 382 2.55 42.52 73.19
CA ALA A 382 2.94 42.26 71.80
C ALA A 382 2.92 40.75 71.48
N ILE A 383 3.43 39.92 72.38
CA ILE A 383 3.38 38.45 72.27
C ILE A 383 1.94 37.93 72.30
N GLU A 384 1.09 38.46 73.19
CA GLU A 384 -0.33 38.05 73.29
C GLU A 384 -1.10 38.33 71.99
N LYS A 385 -0.85 39.48 71.35
CA LYS A 385 -1.43 39.84 70.04
C LYS A 385 -0.92 38.92 68.93
N GLU A 386 0.39 38.70 68.83
CA GLU A 386 0.99 37.78 67.82
C GLU A 386 0.49 36.33 67.99
N ILE A 387 0.35 35.84 69.22
CA ILE A 387 -0.25 34.53 69.55
C ILE A 387 -1.69 34.43 69.01
N LYS A 388 -2.50 35.48 69.20
CA LYS A 388 -3.91 35.47 68.79
C LYS A 388 -4.05 35.43 67.26
N GLU A 389 -3.31 36.26 66.54
CA GLU A 389 -3.32 36.30 65.08
C GLU A 389 -2.89 34.96 64.46
N ILE A 390 -1.88 34.29 65.04
CA ILE A 390 -1.43 32.97 64.57
C ILE A 390 -2.50 31.89 64.79
N LYS A 391 -3.23 31.92 65.91
CA LYS A 391 -4.37 31.01 66.16
C LYS A 391 -5.49 31.21 65.13
N GLU A 392 -5.94 32.45 64.94
CA GLU A 392 -7.00 32.78 63.99
C GLU A 392 -6.63 32.46 62.54
N ASN A 393 -5.35 32.52 62.19
CA ASN A 393 -4.85 32.10 60.88
C ASN A 393 -4.86 30.56 60.72
N ASN A 394 -4.39 29.82 61.73
CA ASN A 394 -4.40 28.35 61.70
C ASN A 394 -5.82 27.77 61.59
N GLU A 395 -6.82 28.34 62.28
CA GLU A 395 -8.21 27.89 62.15
C GLU A 395 -8.79 28.06 60.74
N LYS A 396 -8.35 29.09 60.00
CA LYS A 396 -8.76 29.31 58.60
C LYS A 396 -8.13 28.24 57.70
N ILE A 397 -6.82 28.02 57.82
CA ILE A 397 -6.09 27.03 57.02
C ILE A 397 -6.57 25.59 57.31
N GLU A 398 -6.94 25.29 58.56
CA GLU A 398 -7.60 24.03 58.96
C GLU A 398 -8.94 23.80 58.25
N LYS A 399 -9.80 24.82 58.14
CA LYS A 399 -11.11 24.72 57.48
C LYS A 399 -10.92 24.42 55.99
N GLU A 400 -10.09 25.21 55.31
CA GLU A 400 -9.76 25.00 53.89
C GLU A 400 -9.07 23.64 53.62
N LYS A 401 -8.29 23.11 54.58
CA LYS A 401 -7.71 21.77 54.50
C LYS A 401 -8.81 20.69 54.54
N LYS A 402 -9.76 20.81 55.48
CA LYS A 402 -10.88 19.86 55.64
C LYS A 402 -11.81 19.85 54.42
N GLU A 403 -11.99 21.00 53.76
CA GLU A 403 -12.70 21.11 52.49
C GLU A 403 -11.98 20.37 51.36
N LEU A 404 -10.69 20.65 51.13
CA LEU A 404 -9.86 19.95 50.14
C LEU A 404 -9.83 18.43 50.36
N GLN A 405 -9.86 17.97 51.61
CA GLN A 405 -9.93 16.54 51.95
C GLN A 405 -11.24 15.88 51.50
N LYS A 406 -12.40 16.53 51.73
CA LYS A 406 -13.70 16.03 51.26
C LYS A 406 -13.76 15.89 49.74
N GLU A 407 -13.31 16.93 49.02
CA GLU A 407 -13.28 16.91 47.55
C GLU A 407 -12.40 15.77 46.99
N ILE A 408 -11.34 15.39 47.70
CA ILE A 408 -10.47 14.27 47.33
C ILE A 408 -11.17 12.92 47.58
N GLU A 409 -11.92 12.76 48.68
CA GLU A 409 -12.71 11.54 48.92
C GLU A 409 -13.80 11.36 47.86
N GLU A 410 -14.50 12.43 47.48
CA GLU A 410 -15.51 12.40 46.41
C GLU A 410 -14.89 12.00 45.07
N MET A 411 -13.75 12.60 44.69
CA MET A 411 -13.03 12.19 43.47
C MET A 411 -12.48 10.76 43.55
N LYS A 412 -12.12 10.25 44.74
CA LYS A 412 -11.71 8.84 44.93
C LYS A 412 -12.88 7.89 44.75
N LYS A 413 -14.05 8.18 45.32
CA LYS A 413 -15.30 7.43 45.10
C LYS A 413 -15.73 7.41 43.63
N ILE A 414 -15.62 8.55 42.93
CA ILE A 414 -15.87 8.64 41.47
C ILE A 414 -14.90 7.76 40.68
N LYS A 415 -13.62 7.73 41.06
CA LYS A 415 -12.59 6.90 40.42
C LYS A 415 -12.84 5.40 40.67
N GLU A 416 -13.22 4.99 41.87
CA GLU A 416 -13.55 3.60 42.21
C GLU A 416 -14.77 3.11 41.44
N ASN A 417 -15.82 3.93 41.34
CA ASN A 417 -16.99 3.63 40.51
C ASN A 417 -16.63 3.48 39.02
N GLN A 418 -15.65 4.25 38.50
CA GLN A 418 -15.16 4.06 37.13
C GLN A 418 -14.37 2.75 36.95
N ILE A 419 -13.59 2.33 37.94
CA ILE A 419 -12.83 1.06 37.91
C ILE A 419 -13.78 -0.14 37.96
N ASN A 420 -14.76 -0.13 38.87
CA ASN A 420 -15.80 -1.17 38.98
C ASN A 420 -16.65 -1.30 37.70
N ILE A 421 -16.75 -0.25 36.89
CA ILE A 421 -17.38 -0.28 35.57
C ILE A 421 -16.40 -0.83 34.51
N GLN A 422 -15.10 -0.52 34.57
CA GLN A 422 -14.10 -1.12 33.67
C GLN A 422 -14.04 -2.65 33.81
N GLU A 423 -13.92 -3.17 35.04
CA GLU A 423 -13.83 -4.62 35.30
C GLU A 423 -15.08 -5.36 34.80
N LYS A 424 -16.28 -4.76 34.96
CA LYS A 424 -17.53 -5.31 34.41
C LYS A 424 -17.65 -5.20 32.88
N GLN A 425 -16.79 -4.43 32.21
CA GLN A 425 -16.70 -4.36 30.74
C GLN A 425 -15.52 -5.18 30.16
N GLU A 426 -14.66 -5.80 30.97
CA GLU A 426 -13.58 -6.69 30.49
C GLU A 426 -14.07 -8.10 30.13
N ASN A 427 -14.88 -8.20 29.07
CA ASN A 427 -15.31 -9.49 28.53
C ASN A 427 -14.99 -9.64 27.03
N PHE A 428 -14.26 -10.70 26.70
CA PHE A 428 -13.65 -11.00 25.38
C PHE A 428 -14.61 -11.13 24.18
N LYS A 429 -15.94 -11.04 24.40
CA LYS A 429 -16.99 -11.45 23.45
C LYS A 429 -16.85 -10.84 22.05
N GLY A 430 -16.55 -9.54 21.94
CA GLY A 430 -16.36 -8.87 20.66
C GLY A 430 -15.16 -9.40 19.86
N LYS A 431 -14.06 -9.74 20.54
CA LYS A 431 -12.87 -10.32 19.87
C LYS A 431 -13.14 -11.76 19.41
N ILE A 432 -13.72 -12.59 20.28
CA ILE A 432 -14.02 -14.00 19.96
C ILE A 432 -14.98 -14.09 18.77
N LYS A 433 -16.07 -13.31 18.76
CA LYS A 433 -17.04 -13.31 17.65
C LYS A 433 -16.42 -12.82 16.33
N MET A 434 -15.49 -11.87 16.39
CA MET A 434 -14.69 -11.44 15.23
C MET A 434 -13.77 -12.54 14.70
N GLU A 435 -13.18 -13.35 15.59
CA GLU A 435 -12.32 -14.49 15.27
C GLU A 435 -13.14 -15.65 14.64
N GLU A 436 -14.35 -15.91 15.14
CA GLU A 436 -15.32 -16.85 14.57
C GLU A 436 -15.77 -16.46 13.15
N LEU A 437 -16.11 -15.19 12.92
CA LEU A 437 -16.51 -14.69 11.60
C LEU A 437 -15.36 -14.76 10.59
N ARG A 438 -14.12 -14.51 11.03
CA ARG A 438 -12.92 -14.62 10.18
C ARG A 438 -12.64 -16.06 9.76
N LYS A 439 -12.76 -17.04 10.67
CA LYS A 439 -12.66 -18.48 10.33
C LYS A 439 -13.67 -18.90 9.26
N LYS A 440 -14.94 -18.50 9.40
CA LYS A 440 -15.98 -18.80 8.39
C LYS A 440 -15.72 -18.13 7.04
N LYS A 441 -15.10 -16.94 7.03
CA LYS A 441 -14.63 -16.30 5.78
C LYS A 441 -13.48 -17.08 5.13
N GLU A 442 -12.58 -17.67 5.91
CA GLU A 442 -11.50 -18.51 5.40
C GLU A 442 -12.04 -19.83 4.80
N GLU A 443 -13.02 -20.48 5.46
CA GLU A 443 -13.74 -21.65 4.92
C GLU A 443 -14.37 -21.35 3.54
N ILE A 444 -15.11 -20.24 3.42
CA ILE A 444 -15.72 -19.79 2.14
C ILE A 444 -14.62 -19.46 1.10
N GLY A 445 -13.50 -18.88 1.53
CA GLY A 445 -12.35 -18.61 0.68
C GLY A 445 -11.68 -19.88 0.13
N ILE A 446 -11.61 -20.95 0.93
CA ILE A 446 -11.10 -22.27 0.51
C ILE A 446 -12.06 -22.89 -0.52
N LYS A 447 -13.38 -22.90 -0.25
CA LYS A 447 -14.39 -23.36 -1.23
C LYS A 447 -14.25 -22.64 -2.58
N LYS A 448 -14.05 -21.31 -2.55
CA LYS A 448 -13.84 -20.52 -3.78
C LYS A 448 -12.60 -21.00 -4.53
N ARG A 449 -11.43 -21.10 -3.88
CA ARG A 449 -10.18 -21.55 -4.53
C ARG A 449 -10.32 -22.93 -5.17
N ILE A 450 -11.05 -23.85 -4.53
CA ILE A 450 -11.34 -25.18 -5.09
C ILE A 450 -12.12 -25.06 -6.40
N ASN A 451 -13.18 -24.24 -6.45
CA ASN A 451 -13.97 -24.05 -7.67
C ASN A 451 -13.25 -23.24 -8.75
N ASP A 452 -12.45 -22.23 -8.38
CA ASP A 452 -11.57 -21.50 -9.31
C ASP A 452 -10.58 -22.48 -9.98
N ASN A 453 -9.98 -23.41 -9.22
CA ASN A 453 -9.11 -24.47 -9.75
C ASN A 453 -9.85 -25.48 -10.63
N LYS A 454 -11.07 -25.91 -10.26
CA LYS A 454 -11.91 -26.74 -11.14
C LYS A 454 -12.12 -26.05 -12.49
N ILE A 455 -12.56 -24.79 -12.49
CA ILE A 455 -12.84 -24.01 -13.71
C ILE A 455 -11.61 -23.96 -14.62
N ASN A 456 -10.43 -23.65 -14.07
CA ASN A 456 -9.17 -23.64 -14.83
C ASN A 456 -8.86 -25.02 -15.46
N ASN A 457 -9.08 -26.13 -14.73
CA ASN A 457 -8.89 -27.48 -15.25
C ASN A 457 -9.88 -27.84 -16.37
N PHE A 458 -11.13 -27.38 -16.29
CA PHE A 458 -12.11 -27.54 -17.37
C PHE A 458 -11.75 -26.71 -18.61
N GLU A 459 -11.27 -25.47 -18.45
CA GLU A 459 -10.85 -24.65 -19.60
C GLU A 459 -9.61 -25.22 -20.30
N ASN A 460 -8.61 -25.68 -19.54
CA ASN A 460 -7.45 -26.40 -20.08
C ASN A 460 -7.86 -27.68 -20.84
N THR A 461 -8.81 -28.45 -20.29
CA THR A 461 -9.32 -29.68 -20.93
C THR A 461 -10.07 -29.38 -22.22
N ARG A 462 -10.92 -28.34 -22.23
CA ARG A 462 -11.62 -27.89 -23.44
C ARG A 462 -10.65 -27.39 -24.51
N GLU A 463 -9.60 -26.66 -24.12
CA GLU A 463 -8.59 -26.17 -25.06
C GLU A 463 -7.79 -27.33 -25.69
N ARG A 464 -7.48 -28.39 -24.93
CA ARG A 464 -6.89 -29.63 -25.45
C ARG A 464 -7.80 -30.29 -26.50
N LEU A 465 -9.07 -30.49 -26.19
CA LEU A 465 -10.05 -31.10 -27.11
C LEU A 465 -10.24 -30.26 -28.39
N MET A 466 -10.31 -28.92 -28.27
CA MET A 466 -10.34 -28.03 -29.43
C MET A 466 -9.06 -28.13 -30.29
N LYS A 467 -7.87 -28.22 -29.67
CA LYS A 467 -6.60 -28.41 -30.39
C LYS A 467 -6.56 -29.75 -31.13
N GLU A 468 -7.18 -30.80 -30.62
CA GLU A 468 -7.29 -32.10 -31.29
C GLU A 468 -8.31 -32.11 -32.42
N LEU A 469 -9.49 -31.51 -32.21
CA LEU A 469 -10.48 -31.26 -33.26
C LEU A 469 -9.87 -30.51 -34.45
N ILE A 470 -9.13 -29.41 -34.19
CA ILE A 470 -8.44 -28.63 -35.23
C ILE A 470 -7.33 -29.45 -35.93
N LYS A 471 -6.62 -30.34 -35.23
CA LYS A 471 -5.64 -31.25 -35.86
C LYS A 471 -6.32 -32.28 -36.77
N LEU A 472 -7.50 -32.78 -36.40
CA LEU A 472 -8.27 -33.71 -37.24
C LEU A 472 -8.79 -33.01 -38.51
N TYR A 473 -9.38 -31.81 -38.38
CA TYR A 473 -9.78 -31.00 -39.54
C TYR A 473 -8.60 -30.72 -40.48
N LYS A 474 -7.46 -30.22 -39.98
CA LYS A 474 -6.29 -29.92 -40.82
C LYS A 474 -5.68 -31.15 -41.51
N ARG A 475 -5.78 -32.34 -40.90
CA ARG A 475 -5.38 -33.61 -41.54
C ARG A 475 -6.37 -34.05 -42.63
N ALA A 476 -7.61 -33.57 -42.61
CA ALA A 476 -8.61 -33.92 -43.62
C ALA A 476 -8.40 -33.20 -44.96
N GLU A 477 -7.95 -31.94 -44.99
CA GLU A 477 -8.09 -31.04 -46.16
C GLU A 477 -7.16 -31.31 -47.38
N GLY A 478 -6.16 -32.19 -47.25
CA GLY A 478 -4.96 -32.18 -48.10
C GLY A 478 -5.02 -32.59 -49.59
N THR A 479 -6.16 -32.92 -50.20
CA THR A 479 -6.17 -33.52 -51.56
C THR A 479 -7.22 -32.95 -52.53
N ARG A 480 -6.85 -32.81 -53.82
CA ARG A 480 -7.72 -32.26 -54.89
C ARG A 480 -9.06 -32.97 -55.03
N ILE A 481 -9.07 -34.30 -54.92
CA ILE A 481 -10.26 -35.16 -54.96
C ILE A 481 -11.23 -34.81 -53.82
N LYS A 482 -10.71 -34.52 -52.61
CA LYS A 482 -11.53 -34.17 -51.45
C LYS A 482 -12.31 -32.87 -51.66
N LYS A 483 -11.76 -31.89 -52.39
CA LYS A 483 -12.53 -30.67 -52.74
C LYS A 483 -13.78 -30.99 -53.54
N GLN A 484 -13.74 -31.94 -54.47
CA GLN A 484 -14.91 -32.35 -55.24
C GLN A 484 -15.90 -33.17 -54.40
N LEU A 485 -15.43 -34.08 -53.54
CA LEU A 485 -16.29 -34.79 -52.58
C LEU A 485 -17.01 -33.83 -51.62
N ILE A 486 -16.30 -32.83 -51.08
CA ILE A 486 -16.89 -31.78 -50.21
C ILE A 486 -17.93 -30.95 -50.98
N ILE A 487 -17.69 -30.63 -52.26
CA ILE A 487 -18.69 -29.96 -53.11
C ILE A 487 -19.94 -30.84 -53.30
N GLY A 488 -19.77 -32.14 -53.54
CA GLY A 488 -20.89 -33.09 -53.67
C GLY A 488 -21.73 -33.23 -52.40
N GLU A 489 -21.10 -33.27 -51.23
CA GLU A 489 -21.76 -33.30 -49.92
C GLU A 489 -22.44 -31.96 -49.57
N TYR A 490 -21.83 -30.83 -49.94
CA TYR A 490 -22.46 -29.51 -49.82
C TYR A 490 -23.72 -29.39 -50.70
N LEU A 491 -23.65 -29.85 -51.96
CA LEU A 491 -24.82 -29.83 -52.87
C LEU A 491 -25.96 -30.71 -52.34
N LYS A 492 -25.63 -31.87 -51.75
CA LYS A 492 -26.58 -32.77 -51.09
C LYS A 492 -27.35 -32.06 -49.96
N LYS A 493 -26.62 -31.45 -49.01
CA LYS A 493 -27.22 -30.66 -47.92
C LYS A 493 -28.02 -29.47 -48.42
N TYR A 494 -27.54 -28.76 -49.45
CA TYR A 494 -28.26 -27.62 -50.02
C TYR A 494 -29.61 -28.02 -50.66
N VAL A 495 -29.68 -29.20 -51.29
CA VAL A 495 -30.93 -29.78 -51.83
C VAL A 495 -31.89 -30.17 -50.70
N GLU A 496 -31.37 -30.74 -49.61
CA GLU A 496 -32.13 -31.12 -48.41
C GLU A 496 -32.70 -29.87 -47.69
N GLU A 497 -31.85 -28.90 -47.34
CA GLU A 497 -32.23 -27.65 -46.64
C GLU A 497 -33.24 -26.80 -47.41
N LYS A 498 -33.12 -26.73 -48.74
CA LYS A 498 -34.07 -25.99 -49.59
C LYS A 498 -35.37 -26.75 -49.86
N GLY A 499 -35.52 -27.98 -49.37
CA GLY A 499 -36.68 -28.83 -49.63
C GLY A 499 -36.88 -29.12 -51.12
N ILE A 500 -35.78 -29.23 -51.88
CA ILE A 500 -35.79 -29.38 -53.34
C ILE A 500 -36.22 -30.80 -53.75
N ASN A 501 -36.04 -31.80 -52.88
CA ASN A 501 -36.62 -33.16 -53.00
C ASN A 501 -38.16 -33.18 -52.77
N LYS A 502 -38.88 -32.29 -53.46
CA LYS A 502 -40.33 -32.38 -53.74
C LYS A 502 -40.49 -33.08 -55.10
N PRO A 503 -41.67 -33.66 -55.43
CA PRO A 503 -41.79 -34.75 -56.43
C PRO A 503 -41.68 -34.35 -57.92
N LYS A 504 -40.75 -33.45 -58.26
CA LYS A 504 -40.32 -33.10 -59.63
C LYS A 504 -38.81 -32.82 -59.76
N ILE A 505 -38.02 -32.91 -58.68
CA ILE A 505 -36.56 -32.72 -58.72
C ILE A 505 -35.90 -33.70 -57.75
N LYS A 506 -35.03 -34.58 -58.25
CA LYS A 506 -34.16 -35.46 -57.45
C LYS A 506 -32.67 -35.27 -57.77
N TYR A 507 -31.86 -35.24 -56.70
CA TYR A 507 -30.39 -35.35 -56.72
C TYR A 507 -29.99 -36.64 -56.01
N TYR A 508 -29.17 -37.46 -56.66
CA TYR A 508 -28.86 -38.83 -56.22
C TYR A 508 -27.46 -38.98 -55.57
N GLY A 509 -26.70 -37.89 -55.44
CA GLY A 509 -25.30 -37.92 -55.00
C GLY A 509 -24.32 -38.23 -56.13
N THR A 510 -23.10 -38.60 -55.79
CA THR A 510 -22.03 -38.96 -56.73
C THR A 510 -22.11 -40.43 -57.19
N VAL A 511 -21.47 -40.77 -58.31
CA VAL A 511 -21.37 -42.16 -58.80
C VAL A 511 -20.75 -43.07 -57.73
N ILE A 512 -19.68 -42.64 -57.06
CA ILE A 512 -18.97 -43.44 -56.04
C ILE A 512 -19.80 -43.70 -54.76
N GLU A 513 -20.74 -42.82 -54.39
CA GLU A 513 -21.71 -43.07 -53.30
C GLU A 513 -22.77 -44.12 -53.65
N ASN A 514 -22.89 -44.51 -54.93
CA ASN A 514 -23.99 -45.33 -55.45
C ASN A 514 -23.57 -46.71 -55.99
N ILE A 515 -22.28 -47.06 -55.85
CA ILE A 515 -21.72 -48.36 -56.29
C ILE A 515 -21.05 -49.11 -55.13
N SER A 516 -21.06 -50.44 -55.20
CA SER A 516 -20.36 -51.32 -54.26
C SER A 516 -19.79 -52.54 -54.99
N SER A 517 -18.60 -53.00 -54.60
CA SER A 517 -17.86 -54.07 -55.27
C SER A 517 -16.84 -54.73 -54.32
N GLU A 518 -16.24 -55.83 -54.76
CA GLU A 518 -15.16 -56.52 -54.04
C GLU A 518 -13.84 -55.75 -54.14
N GLU A 519 -12.99 -55.84 -53.10
CA GLU A 519 -11.77 -55.03 -52.99
C GLU A 519 -10.74 -55.30 -54.11
N LYS A 520 -10.78 -56.51 -54.71
CA LYS A 520 -9.99 -56.86 -55.90
C LYS A 520 -10.33 -56.02 -57.13
N LEU A 521 -11.53 -55.47 -57.21
CA LEU A 521 -12.02 -54.70 -58.37
C LEU A 521 -11.77 -53.20 -58.23
N TYR A 522 -11.37 -52.70 -57.05
CA TYR A 522 -11.23 -51.26 -56.78
C TYR A 522 -10.27 -50.57 -57.74
N THR A 523 -9.11 -51.18 -58.01
CA THR A 523 -8.10 -50.64 -58.95
C THR A 523 -8.65 -50.55 -60.39
N ALA A 524 -9.41 -51.56 -60.83
CA ALA A 524 -10.05 -51.61 -62.16
C ALA A 524 -11.25 -50.65 -62.30
N ILE A 525 -12.00 -50.43 -61.22
CA ILE A 525 -13.11 -49.47 -61.18
C ILE A 525 -12.58 -48.03 -61.18
N GLU A 526 -11.48 -47.77 -60.47
CA GLU A 526 -10.79 -46.48 -60.52
C GLU A 526 -10.15 -46.23 -61.90
N ALA A 527 -9.52 -47.25 -62.49
CA ALA A 527 -8.98 -47.21 -63.85
C ALA A 527 -10.03 -46.93 -64.93
N SER A 528 -11.18 -47.60 -64.85
CA SER A 528 -12.20 -47.53 -65.90
C SER A 528 -12.90 -46.18 -65.97
N SER A 529 -13.08 -45.49 -64.84
CA SER A 529 -13.88 -44.26 -64.77
C SER A 529 -13.09 -43.01 -64.36
N GLY A 530 -12.06 -43.14 -63.53
CA GLY A 530 -11.26 -42.03 -63.02
C GLY A 530 -12.14 -40.94 -62.40
N ASN A 531 -12.08 -39.72 -62.95
CA ASN A 531 -12.92 -38.60 -62.51
C ASN A 531 -14.44 -38.87 -62.63
N GLY A 532 -14.88 -39.81 -63.47
CA GLY A 532 -16.29 -40.18 -63.63
C GLY A 532 -16.93 -40.70 -62.33
N LEU A 533 -16.13 -41.26 -61.42
CA LEU A 533 -16.57 -41.66 -60.07
C LEU A 533 -17.08 -40.48 -59.23
N LEU A 534 -16.63 -39.25 -59.53
CA LEU A 534 -16.95 -38.03 -58.80
C LEU A 534 -18.09 -37.23 -59.45
N TYR A 535 -18.74 -37.76 -60.50
CA TYR A 535 -19.83 -37.06 -61.19
C TYR A 535 -21.13 -37.16 -60.39
N CYS A 536 -21.90 -36.07 -60.31
CA CYS A 536 -23.19 -35.99 -59.61
C CYS A 536 -24.34 -36.49 -60.49
N ILE A 537 -25.11 -37.46 -60.03
CA ILE A 537 -26.28 -38.00 -60.74
C ILE A 537 -27.52 -37.17 -60.39
N VAL A 538 -28.25 -36.71 -61.41
CA VAL A 538 -29.46 -35.87 -61.28
C VAL A 538 -30.56 -36.35 -62.22
N GLU A 539 -31.82 -36.10 -61.84
CA GLU A 539 -33.00 -36.51 -62.60
C GLU A 539 -33.04 -35.86 -64.00
N ASP A 540 -32.80 -34.54 -64.07
CA ASP A 540 -32.82 -33.77 -65.31
C ASP A 540 -31.72 -32.69 -65.42
N ASP A 541 -31.62 -32.12 -66.62
CA ASP A 541 -30.67 -31.08 -67.02
C ASP A 541 -31.09 -29.68 -66.52
N GLU A 542 -32.38 -29.46 -66.26
CA GLU A 542 -32.82 -28.32 -65.46
C GLU A 542 -32.19 -28.32 -64.06
N THR A 543 -32.17 -29.48 -63.39
CA THR A 543 -31.57 -29.66 -62.06
C THR A 543 -30.06 -29.49 -62.11
N ALA A 544 -29.38 -30.06 -63.11
CA ALA A 544 -27.96 -29.78 -63.34
C ALA A 544 -27.70 -28.27 -63.47
N THR A 545 -28.49 -27.57 -64.29
CA THR A 545 -28.35 -26.13 -64.54
C THR A 545 -28.60 -25.29 -63.27
N LYS A 546 -29.61 -25.65 -62.47
CA LYS A 546 -29.91 -25.00 -61.18
C LYS A 546 -28.76 -25.17 -60.18
N LEU A 547 -28.17 -26.36 -60.08
CA LEU A 547 -27.03 -26.63 -59.20
C LEU A 547 -25.73 -25.97 -59.68
N ILE A 548 -25.50 -25.88 -61.00
CA ILE A 548 -24.36 -25.15 -61.57
C ILE A 548 -24.43 -23.65 -61.19
N LYS A 549 -25.59 -23.00 -61.32
CA LYS A 549 -25.75 -21.59 -60.89
C LYS A 549 -25.43 -21.39 -59.41
N VAL A 550 -25.83 -22.31 -58.54
CA VAL A 550 -25.49 -22.25 -57.10
C VAL A 550 -23.98 -22.37 -56.86
N LEU A 551 -23.26 -23.16 -57.65
CA LEU A 551 -21.79 -23.23 -57.59
C LEU A 551 -21.10 -21.94 -58.07
N GLU A 552 -21.66 -21.28 -59.08
CA GLU A 552 -21.17 -20.02 -59.63
C GLU A 552 -21.44 -18.83 -58.70
N GLU A 553 -22.69 -18.64 -58.27
CA GLU A 553 -23.12 -17.58 -57.34
C GLU A 553 -22.29 -17.57 -56.05
N LYS A 554 -22.08 -18.76 -55.47
CA LYS A 554 -21.30 -18.94 -54.24
C LYS A 554 -19.81 -19.23 -54.46
N LYS A 555 -19.35 -19.29 -55.72
CA LYS A 555 -17.95 -19.52 -56.14
C LYS A 555 -17.28 -20.77 -55.53
N ILE A 556 -18.06 -21.83 -55.28
CA ILE A 556 -17.62 -22.99 -54.46
C ILE A 556 -16.68 -23.92 -55.25
N GLY A 557 -16.83 -24.01 -56.57
CA GLY A 557 -15.94 -24.78 -57.43
C GLY A 557 -16.57 -25.21 -58.75
N ARG A 558 -16.05 -26.29 -59.35
CA ARG A 558 -16.60 -26.92 -60.56
C ARG A 558 -16.90 -28.40 -60.31
N MET A 559 -18.07 -28.83 -60.76
CA MET A 559 -18.56 -30.20 -60.63
C MET A 559 -19.14 -30.67 -61.98
N SER A 560 -19.09 -31.97 -62.25
CA SER A 560 -19.69 -32.58 -63.44
C SER A 560 -20.98 -33.29 -63.05
N PHE A 561 -22.00 -33.24 -63.91
CA PHE A 561 -23.32 -33.82 -63.66
C PHE A 561 -23.72 -34.82 -64.75
N ILE A 562 -24.51 -35.82 -64.38
CA ILE A 562 -25.11 -36.83 -65.26
C ILE A 562 -26.65 -36.71 -65.17
N PRO A 563 -27.32 -36.08 -66.17
CA PRO A 563 -28.77 -36.01 -66.24
C PRO A 563 -29.40 -37.32 -66.76
N LEU A 564 -30.21 -37.99 -65.95
CA LEU A 564 -30.85 -39.28 -66.28
C LEU A 564 -31.87 -39.18 -67.44
N ASN A 565 -32.34 -37.97 -67.77
CA ASN A 565 -33.20 -37.69 -68.92
C ASN A 565 -32.42 -37.59 -70.26
N GLN A 566 -31.18 -37.09 -70.25
CA GLN A 566 -30.38 -36.88 -71.47
C GLN A 566 -29.61 -38.14 -71.92
N ILE A 567 -29.49 -39.18 -71.07
CA ILE A 567 -28.85 -40.46 -71.45
C ILE A 567 -29.70 -41.18 -72.50
N LYS A 568 -29.39 -40.91 -73.77
CA LYS A 568 -29.90 -41.67 -74.91
C LYS A 568 -29.31 -43.07 -74.86
N ARG A 569 -30.15 -44.11 -74.89
CA ARG A 569 -29.70 -45.47 -75.20
C ARG A 569 -29.06 -45.46 -76.59
N LYS A 570 -27.75 -45.69 -76.62
CA LYS A 570 -27.16 -46.47 -77.70
C LYS A 570 -27.33 -47.94 -77.35
N GLU A 571 -27.55 -48.76 -78.36
CA GLU A 571 -27.21 -50.19 -78.29
C GLU A 571 -25.69 -50.30 -78.57
N GLU A 572 -24.87 -49.87 -77.61
CA GLU A 572 -23.48 -50.32 -77.59
C GLU A 572 -23.52 -51.80 -77.22
N LYS A 573 -22.99 -52.66 -78.10
CA LYS A 573 -22.99 -54.11 -77.90
C LYS A 573 -22.40 -54.43 -76.52
N GLU A 574 -23.13 -55.21 -75.72
CA GLU A 574 -22.47 -55.96 -74.65
C GLU A 574 -21.37 -56.79 -75.32
N GLY A 575 -20.13 -56.59 -74.87
CA GLY A 575 -19.00 -57.36 -75.39
C GLY A 575 -19.21 -58.83 -75.09
N GLU A 576 -18.97 -59.70 -76.07
CA GLU A 576 -19.11 -61.15 -75.90
C GLU A 576 -18.21 -61.61 -74.74
N GLU A 577 -18.76 -62.33 -73.77
CA GLU A 577 -18.01 -62.77 -72.59
C GLU A 577 -17.23 -64.04 -72.91
N THR A 578 -15.93 -64.01 -72.65
CA THR A 578 -15.04 -65.17 -72.77
C THR A 578 -14.63 -65.64 -71.39
N GLU A 579 -14.01 -66.83 -71.30
CA GLU A 579 -13.53 -67.38 -70.02
C GLU A 579 -12.60 -66.40 -69.26
N LYS A 580 -11.82 -65.60 -70.02
CA LYS A 580 -10.85 -64.60 -69.52
C LYS A 580 -11.35 -63.15 -69.47
N VAL A 581 -12.39 -62.79 -70.24
CA VAL A 581 -12.86 -61.40 -70.39
C VAL A 581 -14.35 -61.31 -70.07
N LYS A 582 -14.68 -60.59 -69.00
CA LYS A 582 -16.02 -60.54 -68.37
C LYS A 582 -16.53 -59.10 -68.30
N SER A 583 -17.84 -58.88 -68.26
CA SER A 583 -18.39 -57.52 -68.17
C SER A 583 -18.18 -56.92 -66.77
N LEU A 584 -17.63 -55.69 -66.69
CA LEU A 584 -17.33 -55.05 -65.40
C LEU A 584 -18.62 -54.66 -64.65
N ILE A 585 -19.67 -54.24 -65.37
CA ILE A 585 -20.92 -53.76 -64.75
C ILE A 585 -21.69 -54.86 -64.02
N LYS A 586 -21.57 -56.12 -64.45
CA LYS A 586 -22.18 -57.29 -63.77
C LYS A 586 -21.56 -57.56 -62.39
N ASN A 587 -20.32 -57.11 -62.18
CA ASN A 587 -19.57 -57.28 -60.93
C ASN A 587 -19.69 -56.07 -59.98
N ILE A 588 -20.52 -55.07 -60.32
CA ILE A 588 -20.78 -53.88 -59.50
C ILE A 588 -22.25 -53.93 -59.02
N LYS A 589 -22.46 -53.74 -57.70
CA LYS A 589 -23.79 -53.62 -57.09
C LYS A 589 -24.18 -52.14 -57.04
N TYR A 590 -25.38 -51.82 -57.54
CA TYR A 590 -25.94 -50.46 -57.58
C TYR A 590 -27.48 -50.51 -57.51
N LYS A 591 -28.14 -49.34 -57.33
CA LYS A 591 -29.60 -49.22 -57.24
C LYS A 591 -30.24 -49.02 -58.62
N GLU A 592 -31.44 -49.56 -58.84
CA GLU A 592 -32.14 -49.41 -60.13
C GLU A 592 -32.41 -47.95 -60.53
N GLU A 593 -32.69 -47.04 -59.58
CA GLU A 593 -32.94 -45.62 -59.90
C GLU A 593 -31.77 -44.92 -60.62
N VAL A 594 -30.52 -45.34 -60.34
CA VAL A 594 -29.30 -44.77 -60.95
C VAL A 594 -28.78 -45.60 -62.12
N LYS A 595 -29.44 -46.71 -62.48
CA LYS A 595 -28.98 -47.71 -63.46
C LYS A 595 -28.47 -47.13 -64.76
N LYS A 596 -29.21 -46.21 -65.39
CA LYS A 596 -28.79 -45.52 -66.63
C LYS A 596 -27.44 -44.79 -66.49
N ALA A 597 -27.16 -44.19 -65.33
CA ALA A 597 -25.90 -43.49 -65.08
C ALA A 597 -24.74 -44.47 -64.86
N ILE A 598 -24.98 -45.61 -64.21
CA ILE A 598 -23.97 -46.66 -64.04
C ILE A 598 -23.69 -47.36 -65.38
N GLU A 599 -24.73 -47.65 -66.16
CA GLU A 599 -24.63 -48.13 -67.56
C GLU A 599 -23.84 -47.16 -68.44
N PHE A 600 -24.09 -45.85 -68.33
CA PHE A 600 -23.34 -44.81 -69.07
C PHE A 600 -21.86 -44.72 -68.68
N VAL A 601 -21.50 -44.99 -67.42
CA VAL A 601 -20.11 -44.91 -66.93
C VAL A 601 -19.31 -46.21 -67.12
N PHE A 602 -19.95 -47.38 -66.97
CA PHE A 602 -19.26 -48.68 -66.93
C PHE A 602 -19.75 -49.70 -67.96
N GLY A 603 -20.90 -49.51 -68.62
CA GLY A 603 -21.55 -50.54 -69.45
C GLY A 603 -20.71 -51.02 -70.64
N ASN A 604 -19.88 -50.15 -71.21
CA ASN A 604 -18.95 -50.48 -72.29
C ASN A 604 -17.53 -50.83 -71.77
N THR A 605 -17.42 -51.33 -70.53
CA THR A 605 -16.15 -51.77 -69.92
C THR A 605 -16.17 -53.25 -69.58
N MET A 606 -15.19 -53.99 -70.12
CA MET A 606 -14.87 -55.37 -69.78
C MET A 606 -13.66 -55.40 -68.84
N ILE A 607 -13.59 -56.40 -67.96
CA ILE A 607 -12.43 -56.72 -67.13
C ILE A 607 -11.72 -57.97 -67.68
N CYS A 608 -10.39 -57.94 -67.67
CA CYS A 608 -9.51 -59.02 -68.12
C CYS A 608 -8.46 -59.38 -67.06
N GLU A 609 -7.88 -60.58 -67.14
CA GLU A 609 -6.83 -60.99 -66.21
C GLU A 609 -5.48 -60.34 -66.53
N LYS A 610 -5.06 -60.36 -67.81
CA LYS A 610 -3.81 -59.70 -68.26
C LYS A 610 -4.06 -58.70 -69.38
N GLY A 611 -3.12 -57.77 -69.57
CA GLY A 611 -3.15 -56.82 -70.68
C GLY A 611 -3.04 -57.47 -72.07
N GLU A 612 -2.44 -58.66 -72.16
CA GLU A 612 -2.37 -59.45 -73.39
C GLU A 612 -3.76 -59.93 -73.84
N ASP A 613 -4.60 -60.39 -72.90
CA ASP A 613 -5.97 -60.82 -73.17
C ASP A 613 -6.86 -59.65 -73.65
N ALA A 614 -6.60 -58.43 -73.16
CA ALA A 614 -7.27 -57.22 -73.64
C ALA A 614 -6.90 -56.88 -75.10
N ILE A 615 -5.63 -57.03 -75.48
CA ILE A 615 -5.15 -56.80 -76.85
C ILE A 615 -5.73 -57.85 -77.81
N GLU A 616 -5.85 -59.10 -77.38
CA GLU A 616 -6.51 -60.16 -78.14
C GLU A 616 -7.98 -59.85 -78.38
N TYR A 617 -8.72 -59.55 -77.30
CA TYR A 617 -10.14 -59.20 -77.35
C TYR A 617 -10.43 -58.00 -78.26
N GLN A 618 -9.54 -56.99 -78.27
CA GLN A 618 -9.71 -55.77 -79.07
C GLN A 618 -9.40 -55.92 -80.57
N LYS A 619 -8.99 -57.11 -81.03
CA LYS A 619 -8.93 -57.43 -82.48
C LYS A 619 -10.33 -57.59 -83.08
N GLU A 620 -11.28 -58.08 -82.28
CA GLU A 620 -12.64 -58.46 -82.73
C GLU A 620 -13.73 -57.55 -82.14
N ASN A 621 -13.52 -57.05 -80.92
CA ASN A 621 -14.49 -56.21 -80.19
C ASN A 621 -13.96 -54.80 -79.92
N GLN A 622 -14.80 -53.77 -80.03
CA GLN A 622 -14.41 -52.36 -79.80
C GLN A 622 -14.65 -51.86 -78.37
N ASN A 623 -14.97 -52.75 -77.43
CA ASN A 623 -15.25 -52.40 -76.04
C ASN A 623 -13.96 -51.97 -75.29
N LYS A 624 -14.11 -51.20 -74.22
CA LYS A 624 -12.99 -50.82 -73.35
C LYS A 624 -12.61 -52.00 -72.44
N CYS A 625 -11.34 -52.38 -72.37
CA CYS A 625 -10.85 -53.45 -71.52
C CYS A 625 -9.96 -52.88 -70.40
N VAL A 626 -10.01 -53.49 -69.21
CA VAL A 626 -9.25 -53.05 -68.03
C VAL A 626 -8.71 -54.27 -67.29
N SER A 627 -7.43 -54.28 -66.92
CA SER A 627 -6.85 -55.36 -66.09
C SER A 627 -7.20 -55.19 -64.60
N PHE A 628 -7.03 -56.25 -63.79
CA PHE A 628 -7.15 -56.13 -62.33
C PHE A 628 -6.14 -55.15 -61.72
N ASP A 629 -4.93 -55.07 -62.27
CA ASP A 629 -3.91 -54.07 -61.92
C ASP A 629 -4.26 -52.64 -62.39
N GLY A 630 -5.29 -52.53 -63.24
CA GLY A 630 -5.89 -51.27 -63.66
C GLY A 630 -5.30 -50.66 -64.92
N ASP A 631 -4.53 -51.38 -65.72
CA ASP A 631 -4.14 -50.93 -67.06
C ASP A 631 -5.37 -50.84 -67.96
N VAL A 632 -5.48 -49.78 -68.75
CA VAL A 632 -6.67 -49.45 -69.54
C VAL A 632 -6.36 -49.56 -71.03
N PHE A 633 -7.11 -50.41 -71.71
CA PHE A 633 -7.06 -50.63 -73.15
C PHE A 633 -8.36 -50.07 -73.75
N ASN A 634 -8.26 -49.02 -74.54
CA ASN A 634 -9.41 -48.38 -75.20
C ASN A 634 -9.51 -48.89 -76.63
N GLY A 635 -10.70 -49.34 -77.07
CA GLY A 635 -10.98 -49.96 -78.39
C GLY A 635 -10.78 -49.06 -79.63
N LYS A 636 -9.97 -48.01 -79.49
CA LYS A 636 -9.42 -47.14 -80.54
C LYS A 636 -7.88 -47.16 -80.56
N GLY A 637 -7.26 -48.18 -79.97
CA GLY A 637 -5.79 -48.36 -79.94
C GLY A 637 -5.04 -47.49 -78.93
N ILE A 638 -5.70 -46.99 -77.88
CA ILE A 638 -5.05 -46.21 -76.81
C ILE A 638 -4.89 -47.09 -75.57
N VAL A 639 -3.64 -47.35 -75.17
CA VAL A 639 -3.28 -48.05 -73.93
C VAL A 639 -2.84 -47.03 -72.88
N THR A 640 -3.23 -47.22 -71.62
CA THR A 640 -2.90 -46.31 -70.51
C THR A 640 -2.60 -47.12 -69.24
N GLY A 641 -1.32 -47.17 -68.87
CA GLY A 641 -0.81 -47.91 -67.72
C GLY A 641 0.29 -47.15 -66.97
N GLY A 642 0.71 -47.66 -65.82
CA GLY A 642 1.77 -47.07 -65.00
C GLY A 642 1.49 -47.06 -63.49
N TYR A 643 2.50 -46.72 -62.70
CA TYR A 643 2.44 -46.72 -61.23
C TYR A 643 1.39 -45.73 -60.69
N ARG A 644 0.57 -46.17 -59.72
CA ARG A 644 -0.50 -45.39 -59.08
C ARG A 644 -0.30 -45.29 -57.57
N GLY A 645 -0.76 -44.17 -57.01
CA GLY A 645 -0.69 -43.89 -55.58
C GLY A 645 -1.90 -44.42 -54.79
N GLU A 646 -2.20 -43.76 -53.67
CA GLU A 646 -3.31 -44.10 -52.76
C GLU A 646 -4.66 -44.19 -53.49
N LYS A 647 -5.39 -45.28 -53.26
CA LYS A 647 -6.66 -45.58 -53.94
C LYS A 647 -7.78 -44.65 -53.47
N ILE A 648 -8.61 -44.15 -54.38
CA ILE A 648 -9.68 -43.18 -54.09
C ILE A 648 -10.72 -43.77 -53.12
N ILE A 649 -11.05 -45.05 -53.26
CA ILE A 649 -11.99 -45.76 -52.38
C ILE A 649 -11.44 -45.90 -50.95
N GLU A 650 -10.12 -46.08 -50.82
CA GLU A 650 -9.40 -46.21 -49.55
C GLU A 650 -9.31 -44.84 -48.83
N ILE A 651 -9.17 -43.75 -49.60
CA ILE A 651 -9.29 -42.37 -49.09
C ILE A 651 -10.71 -42.09 -48.55
N ILE A 652 -11.77 -42.67 -49.15
CA ILE A 652 -13.16 -42.48 -48.69
C ILE A 652 -13.44 -43.22 -47.38
N LYS A 653 -13.05 -44.50 -47.24
CA LYS A 653 -13.13 -45.21 -45.94
C LYS A 653 -12.41 -44.42 -44.84
N ASN A 654 -11.21 -43.92 -45.14
CA ASN A 654 -10.43 -43.06 -44.26
C ASN A 654 -11.08 -41.70 -43.93
N ILE A 655 -12.07 -41.22 -44.69
CA ILE A 655 -12.83 -40.02 -44.35
C ILE A 655 -13.99 -40.37 -43.41
N GLU A 656 -14.68 -41.48 -43.63
CA GLU A 656 -15.81 -41.92 -42.80
C GLU A 656 -15.35 -42.24 -41.36
N GLU A 657 -14.27 -43.02 -41.18
CA GLU A 657 -13.69 -43.29 -39.86
C GLU A 657 -13.28 -42.03 -39.07
N LYS A 658 -12.95 -40.94 -39.76
CA LYS A 658 -12.60 -39.66 -39.12
C LYS A 658 -13.85 -38.82 -38.81
N LYS A 659 -14.91 -38.91 -39.61
CA LYS A 659 -16.21 -38.26 -39.33
C LYS A 659 -16.87 -38.81 -38.07
N GLU A 660 -16.71 -40.10 -37.76
CA GLU A 660 -17.24 -40.66 -36.51
C GLU A 660 -16.50 -40.13 -35.28
N LYS A 661 -15.16 -40.14 -35.31
CA LYS A 661 -14.31 -39.64 -34.22
C LYS A 661 -14.47 -38.13 -33.95
N ILE A 662 -14.89 -37.35 -34.96
CA ILE A 662 -15.29 -35.94 -34.77
C ILE A 662 -16.58 -35.84 -33.94
N LYS A 663 -17.61 -36.66 -34.22
CA LYS A 663 -18.88 -36.66 -33.47
C LYS A 663 -18.72 -37.09 -32.00
N GLU A 664 -17.69 -37.85 -31.67
CA GLU A 664 -17.37 -38.22 -30.28
C GLU A 664 -16.79 -37.02 -29.53
N ILE A 665 -15.77 -36.36 -30.10
CA ILE A 665 -15.15 -35.15 -29.54
C ILE A 665 -16.18 -34.01 -29.39
N GLU A 666 -17.11 -33.86 -30.33
CA GLU A 666 -18.21 -32.88 -30.23
C GLU A 666 -19.15 -33.13 -29.04
N LYS A 667 -19.43 -34.40 -28.70
CA LYS A 667 -20.22 -34.75 -27.49
C LYS A 667 -19.47 -34.46 -26.20
N ASP A 668 -18.17 -34.74 -26.16
CA ASP A 668 -17.37 -34.55 -24.94
C ASP A 668 -17.09 -33.07 -24.65
N ILE A 669 -16.91 -32.24 -25.69
CA ILE A 669 -16.92 -30.78 -25.54
C ILE A 669 -18.26 -30.30 -24.96
N ALA A 670 -19.39 -30.79 -25.47
CA ALA A 670 -20.72 -30.41 -24.96
C ALA A 670 -20.94 -30.84 -23.50
N ARG A 671 -20.43 -32.01 -23.08
CA ARG A 671 -20.44 -32.47 -21.68
C ARG A 671 -19.66 -31.50 -20.78
N SER A 672 -18.41 -31.19 -21.11
CA SER A 672 -17.60 -30.25 -20.32
C SER A 672 -18.21 -28.84 -20.23
N GLU A 673 -18.94 -28.38 -21.24
CA GLU A 673 -19.67 -27.10 -21.16
C GLU A 673 -20.93 -27.16 -20.27
N THR A 674 -21.52 -28.34 -20.04
CA THR A 674 -22.57 -28.50 -19.02
C THR A 674 -22.00 -28.58 -17.60
N GLU A 675 -20.87 -29.27 -17.41
CA GLU A 675 -20.18 -29.38 -16.12
C GLU A 675 -19.65 -28.01 -15.65
N LYS A 676 -19.08 -27.21 -16.58
CA LYS A 676 -18.62 -25.85 -16.26
C LYS A 676 -19.75 -24.96 -15.72
N LYS A 677 -20.96 -25.03 -16.30
CA LYS A 677 -22.10 -24.19 -15.89
C LYS A 677 -22.53 -24.45 -14.45
N ILE A 678 -22.55 -25.72 -14.03
CA ILE A 678 -22.88 -26.10 -12.65
C ILE A 678 -21.88 -25.46 -11.66
N ILE A 679 -20.58 -25.51 -11.99
CA ILE A 679 -19.52 -24.96 -11.13
C ILE A 679 -19.54 -23.42 -11.15
N GLU A 680 -19.88 -22.79 -12.29
CA GLU A 680 -20.15 -21.35 -12.38
C GLU A 680 -21.43 -20.92 -11.64
N GLU A 681 -22.35 -21.83 -11.31
CA GLU A 681 -23.50 -21.56 -10.44
C GLU A 681 -23.12 -21.71 -8.96
N GLU A 682 -22.43 -22.79 -8.57
CA GLU A 682 -21.82 -22.93 -7.23
C GLU A 682 -20.95 -21.71 -6.87
N GLN A 683 -20.12 -21.23 -7.80
CA GLN A 683 -19.24 -20.08 -7.59
C GLN A 683 -20.02 -18.77 -7.33
N LYS A 684 -21.21 -18.60 -7.93
CA LYS A 684 -22.07 -17.43 -7.70
C LYS A 684 -22.71 -17.46 -6.31
N GLU A 685 -23.06 -18.63 -5.79
CA GLU A 685 -23.56 -18.77 -4.43
C GLU A 685 -22.46 -18.50 -3.39
N ILE A 686 -21.26 -19.08 -3.60
CA ILE A 686 -20.07 -18.81 -2.77
C ILE A 686 -19.71 -17.31 -2.75
N MET A 687 -19.89 -16.57 -3.84
CA MET A 687 -19.69 -15.12 -3.86
C MET A 687 -20.73 -14.36 -3.01
N LYS A 688 -22.02 -14.75 -3.04
CA LYS A 688 -23.04 -14.18 -2.14
C LYS A 688 -22.75 -14.46 -0.67
N GLU A 689 -22.38 -15.71 -0.33
CA GLU A 689 -21.95 -16.06 1.05
C GLU A 689 -20.80 -15.16 1.52
N MET A 690 -19.84 -14.87 0.63
CA MET A 690 -18.68 -14.04 0.91
C MET A 690 -19.04 -12.55 1.09
N GLU A 691 -19.94 -11.99 0.28
CA GLU A 691 -20.42 -10.61 0.42
C GLU A 691 -21.24 -10.41 1.71
N GLU A 692 -22.10 -11.35 2.04
CA GLU A 692 -22.81 -11.38 3.33
C GLU A 692 -21.84 -11.48 4.52
N MET A 693 -20.83 -12.36 4.44
CA MET A 693 -19.84 -12.52 5.50
C MET A 693 -18.98 -11.27 5.68
N ASN A 694 -18.55 -10.64 4.57
CA ASN A 694 -17.84 -9.36 4.60
C ASN A 694 -18.68 -8.27 5.29
N SER A 695 -19.97 -8.17 4.97
CA SER A 695 -20.89 -7.21 5.59
C SER A 695 -20.97 -7.43 7.11
N LYS A 696 -21.23 -8.66 7.54
CA LYS A 696 -21.32 -9.06 8.97
C LYS A 696 -20.01 -8.82 9.73
N ILE A 697 -18.86 -8.97 9.07
CA ILE A 697 -17.55 -8.60 9.63
C ILE A 697 -17.44 -7.07 9.81
N THR A 698 -17.77 -6.27 8.79
CA THR A 698 -17.65 -4.80 8.90
C THR A 698 -18.56 -4.20 9.98
N GLU A 699 -19.75 -4.78 10.22
CA GLU A 699 -20.65 -4.34 11.29
C GLU A 699 -20.04 -4.54 12.69
N GLU A 700 -19.48 -5.72 12.98
CA GLU A 700 -18.82 -6.00 14.27
C GLU A 700 -17.47 -5.27 14.40
N GLU A 701 -16.73 -5.01 13.30
CA GLU A 701 -15.52 -4.16 13.34
C GLU A 701 -15.86 -2.70 13.68
N ILE A 702 -16.89 -2.12 13.06
CA ILE A 702 -17.38 -0.77 13.39
C ILE A 702 -17.82 -0.68 14.86
N LYS A 703 -18.45 -1.74 15.37
CA LYS A 703 -18.90 -1.81 16.77
C LYS A 703 -17.72 -1.97 17.74
N TYR A 704 -16.75 -2.83 17.44
CA TYR A 704 -15.53 -2.99 18.22
C TYR A 704 -14.73 -1.68 18.32
N GLU A 705 -14.60 -0.93 17.21
CA GLU A 705 -13.91 0.36 17.22
C GLU A 705 -14.67 1.43 18.02
N LYS A 706 -16.00 1.47 17.97
CA LYS A 706 -16.80 2.33 18.87
C LYS A 706 -16.52 2.00 20.35
N GLU A 707 -16.57 0.73 20.73
CA GLU A 707 -16.26 0.26 22.08
C GLU A 707 -14.80 0.56 22.49
N ARG A 708 -13.86 0.50 21.54
CA ARG A 708 -12.43 0.86 21.74
C ARG A 708 -12.24 2.37 21.97
N ILE A 709 -12.88 3.21 21.16
CA ILE A 709 -12.83 4.68 21.30
C ILE A 709 -13.45 5.11 22.62
N GLU A 710 -14.59 4.54 23.02
CA GLU A 710 -15.17 4.79 24.34
C GLU A 710 -14.22 4.44 25.49
N ARG A 711 -13.54 3.28 25.43
CA ARG A 711 -12.54 2.88 26.43
C ARG A 711 -11.40 3.89 26.52
N ILE A 712 -10.88 4.38 25.40
CA ILE A 712 -9.84 5.43 25.37
C ILE A 712 -10.33 6.74 26.00
N ILE A 713 -11.58 7.14 25.75
CA ILE A 713 -12.19 8.33 26.36
C ILE A 713 -12.38 8.15 27.88
N LYS A 714 -12.82 6.97 28.33
CA LYS A 714 -12.95 6.61 29.76
C LYS A 714 -11.59 6.63 30.47
N ILE A 715 -10.55 6.05 29.87
CA ILE A 715 -9.17 6.05 30.40
C ILE A 715 -8.67 7.49 30.59
N LYS A 716 -8.75 8.34 29.55
CA LYS A 716 -8.32 9.75 29.62
C LYS A 716 -9.10 10.59 30.64
N LYS A 717 -10.37 10.26 30.91
CA LYS A 717 -11.13 10.85 32.03
C LYS A 717 -10.55 10.40 33.39
N SER A 718 -10.25 9.11 33.55
CA SER A 718 -9.66 8.58 34.79
C SER A 718 -8.26 9.16 35.08
N GLU A 719 -7.45 9.44 34.05
CA GLU A 719 -6.11 10.02 34.18
C GLU A 719 -6.18 11.46 34.69
N ARG A 720 -7.06 12.29 34.11
CA ARG A 720 -7.33 13.66 34.58
C ARG A 720 -7.81 13.70 36.04
N ILE A 721 -8.61 12.72 36.46
CA ILE A 721 -9.05 12.60 37.86
C ILE A 721 -7.86 12.28 38.78
N ARG A 722 -6.94 11.37 38.38
CA ARG A 722 -5.71 11.09 39.14
C ARG A 722 -4.82 12.33 39.28
N GLU A 723 -4.66 13.09 38.20
CA GLU A 723 -3.85 14.31 38.18
C GLU A 723 -4.45 15.41 39.08
N ASN A 724 -5.77 15.61 39.01
CA ASN A 724 -6.48 16.54 39.89
C ASN A 724 -6.37 16.14 41.37
N ILE A 725 -6.51 14.85 41.70
CA ILE A 725 -6.28 14.34 43.06
C ILE A 725 -4.85 14.66 43.52
N LYS A 726 -3.83 14.30 42.73
CA LYS A 726 -2.41 14.55 43.04
C LYS A 726 -2.11 16.04 43.27
N ASN A 727 -2.76 16.93 42.50
CA ASN A 727 -2.59 18.38 42.63
C ASN A 727 -3.32 18.96 43.87
N LYS A 728 -4.46 18.39 44.31
CA LYS A 728 -5.08 18.77 45.59
C LYS A 728 -4.33 18.18 46.80
N GLU A 729 -3.80 16.97 46.70
CA GLU A 729 -2.98 16.34 47.75
C GLU A 729 -1.70 17.16 48.04
N LYS A 730 -1.02 17.67 47.01
CA LYS A 730 0.09 18.62 47.18
C LYS A 730 -0.30 19.89 47.95
N ARG A 731 -1.46 20.49 47.63
CA ARG A 731 -1.96 21.69 48.32
C ARG A 731 -2.28 21.45 49.79
N ILE A 732 -2.66 20.23 50.15
CA ILE A 732 -2.81 19.83 51.57
C ILE A 732 -1.44 19.76 52.24
N GLU A 733 -0.46 19.10 51.61
CA GLU A 733 0.91 18.98 52.13
C GLU A 733 1.58 20.37 52.33
N GLU A 734 1.29 21.33 51.45
CA GLU A 734 1.71 22.73 51.58
C GLU A 734 1.03 23.43 52.78
N LYS A 735 -0.28 23.27 52.96
CA LYS A 735 -1.02 23.84 54.10
C LYS A 735 -0.63 23.20 55.44
N GLU A 736 -0.33 21.91 55.46
CA GLU A 736 0.18 21.21 56.65
C GLU A 736 1.53 21.78 57.10
N LYS A 737 2.46 22.04 56.18
CA LYS A 737 3.75 22.68 56.49
C LYS A 737 3.58 24.10 57.06
N ILE A 738 2.54 24.83 56.64
CA ILE A 738 2.22 26.16 57.20
C ILE A 738 1.65 26.03 58.62
N ILE A 739 0.68 25.12 58.84
CA ILE A 739 0.11 24.86 60.16
C ILE A 739 1.21 24.44 61.16
N ILE A 740 2.11 23.53 60.77
CA ILE A 740 3.22 23.06 61.61
C ILE A 740 4.16 24.21 62.02
N ARG A 741 4.57 25.07 61.08
CA ARG A 741 5.39 26.26 61.40
C ARG A 741 4.67 27.23 62.33
N ASN A 742 3.37 27.42 62.11
CA ASN A 742 2.56 28.31 62.94
C ASN A 742 2.36 27.74 64.36
N THR A 743 2.12 26.44 64.54
CA THR A 743 2.02 25.82 65.88
C THR A 743 3.36 25.80 66.61
N GLN A 744 4.48 25.59 65.90
CA GLN A 744 5.83 25.74 66.45
C GLN A 744 6.08 27.18 66.95
N LYS A 745 5.77 28.19 66.13
CA LYS A 745 5.89 29.60 66.51
C LYS A 745 4.98 29.96 67.71
N LEU A 746 3.77 29.40 67.77
CA LEU A 746 2.85 29.49 68.90
C LEU A 746 3.47 28.95 70.20
N LEU A 747 4.02 27.73 70.15
CA LEU A 747 4.63 27.08 71.32
C LEU A 747 5.84 27.88 71.85
N ILE A 748 6.67 28.42 70.95
CA ILE A 748 7.79 29.31 71.31
C ILE A 748 7.29 30.57 72.01
N LEU A 749 6.28 31.24 71.44
CA LEU A 749 5.68 32.45 72.02
C LEU A 749 5.00 32.20 73.38
N GLN A 750 4.35 31.05 73.56
CA GLN A 750 3.77 30.64 74.85
C GLN A 750 4.85 30.36 75.90
N ASN A 751 5.91 29.63 75.54
CA ASN A 751 7.06 29.39 76.44
C ASN A 751 7.83 30.68 76.79
N GLU A 752 7.89 31.65 75.86
CA GLU A 752 8.42 33.01 76.11
C GLU A 752 7.54 33.84 77.06
N LYS A 753 6.23 33.60 77.11
CA LYS A 753 5.31 34.27 78.06
C LYS A 753 5.53 33.79 79.51
N GLU A 754 5.92 32.52 79.69
CA GLU A 754 5.96 31.86 81.00
C GLU A 754 7.36 31.84 81.66
N ASN A 755 8.45 31.67 80.91
CA ASN A 755 9.78 31.40 81.48
C ASN A 755 10.73 32.62 81.52
N LYS A 756 11.19 33.01 82.73
CA LYS A 756 12.06 34.18 82.96
C LYS A 756 13.58 33.97 82.76
N ASN A 757 14.06 32.72 82.67
CA ASN A 757 15.49 32.42 82.88
C ASN A 757 16.44 32.82 81.73
N ILE A 758 17.68 33.12 82.11
CA ILE A 758 18.81 33.42 81.21
C ILE A 758 19.33 32.11 80.58
N ILE A 759 19.81 32.18 79.33
CA ILE A 759 20.21 31.00 78.54
C ILE A 759 21.74 30.92 78.40
N ASP A 760 22.31 29.78 78.78
CA ASP A 760 23.71 29.43 78.53
C ASP A 760 23.97 29.13 77.06
N ARG A 761 25.08 29.65 76.51
CA ARG A 761 25.51 29.35 75.13
C ARG A 761 25.73 27.85 74.89
N ASN A 762 26.20 27.11 75.89
CA ASN A 762 26.53 25.68 75.76
C ASN A 762 25.31 24.83 75.36
N LYS A 763 24.11 25.19 75.83
CA LYS A 763 22.84 24.50 75.51
C LYS A 763 22.46 24.64 74.03
N ILE A 764 22.95 25.68 73.36
CA ILE A 764 22.73 25.92 71.93
C ILE A 764 23.59 24.96 71.08
N GLU A 765 24.82 24.66 71.51
CA GLU A 765 25.70 23.71 70.79
C GLU A 765 25.23 22.26 70.95
N GLU A 766 24.73 21.86 72.12
CA GLU A 766 24.11 20.55 72.31
C GLU A 766 22.86 20.36 71.42
N ALA A 767 22.02 21.40 71.31
CA ALA A 767 20.85 21.37 70.44
C ALA A 767 21.23 21.25 68.95
N LYS A 768 22.28 21.98 68.52
CA LYS A 768 22.81 21.87 67.14
C LYS A 768 23.34 20.48 66.81
N LYS A 769 24.13 19.86 67.70
CA LYS A 769 24.65 18.49 67.47
C LYS A 769 23.52 17.48 67.30
N LYS A 770 22.47 17.57 68.13
CA LYS A 770 21.28 16.70 68.03
C LYS A 770 20.52 16.90 66.72
N LEU A 771 20.37 18.15 66.25
CA LEU A 771 19.80 18.44 64.94
C LEU A 771 20.62 17.81 63.80
N GLU A 772 21.94 17.96 63.82
CA GLU A 772 22.85 17.45 62.79
C GLU A 772 22.84 15.91 62.72
N GLU A 773 22.79 15.23 63.87
CA GLU A 773 22.59 13.77 63.94
C GLU A 773 21.27 13.31 63.28
N ILE A 774 20.16 14.01 63.54
CA ILE A 774 18.85 13.66 62.99
C ILE A 774 18.82 13.94 61.48
N GLN A 775 19.38 15.07 61.04
CA GLN A 775 19.51 15.41 59.61
C GLN A 775 20.30 14.35 58.82
N ASN A 776 21.36 13.81 59.39
CA ASN A 776 22.12 12.74 58.73
C ASN A 776 21.29 11.43 58.66
N LYS A 777 20.53 11.09 59.71
CA LYS A 777 19.60 9.93 59.69
C LYS A 777 18.48 10.10 58.66
N VAL A 778 17.91 11.29 58.49
CA VAL A 778 16.92 11.59 57.43
C VAL A 778 17.55 11.38 56.04
N ARG A 779 18.74 11.95 55.78
CA ARG A 779 19.47 11.78 54.51
C ARG A 779 19.77 10.32 54.17
N GLU A 780 20.08 9.48 55.14
CA GLU A 780 20.32 8.04 54.92
C GLU A 780 19.06 7.28 54.49
N ILE A 781 17.91 7.55 55.10
CA ILE A 781 16.66 6.88 54.74
C ILE A 781 16.14 7.41 53.38
N GLU A 782 16.35 8.69 53.08
CA GLU A 782 16.06 9.26 51.76
C GLU A 782 16.89 8.65 50.64
N LYS A 783 18.21 8.39 50.85
CA LYS A 783 19.04 7.62 49.92
C LYS A 783 18.47 6.23 49.66
N LYS A 784 18.16 5.48 50.72
CA LYS A 784 17.55 4.14 50.63
C LYS A 784 16.23 4.16 49.86
N ARG A 785 15.38 5.18 50.06
CA ARG A 785 14.13 5.33 49.27
C ARG A 785 14.43 5.52 47.78
N VAL A 786 15.40 6.35 47.40
CA VAL A 786 15.78 6.57 46.00
C VAL A 786 16.38 5.30 45.36
N GLU A 787 17.15 4.51 46.09
CA GLU A 787 17.64 3.20 45.63
C GLU A 787 16.49 2.21 45.35
N ILE A 788 15.49 2.15 46.23
CA ILE A 788 14.29 1.32 46.09
C ILE A 788 13.41 1.81 44.92
N GLU A 789 13.24 3.13 44.78
CA GLU A 789 12.51 3.75 43.67
C GLU A 789 13.17 3.45 42.31
N ASN A 790 14.50 3.50 42.23
CA ASN A 790 15.27 3.12 41.04
C ASN A 790 15.15 1.63 40.71
N LYS A 791 15.23 0.73 41.71
CA LYS A 791 14.99 -0.72 41.51
C LYS A 791 13.59 -0.99 40.95
N ARG A 792 12.56 -0.31 41.47
CA ARG A 792 11.20 -0.38 40.93
C ARG A 792 11.11 0.10 39.48
N GLN A 793 11.78 1.20 39.15
CA GLN A 793 11.80 1.77 37.80
C GLN A 793 12.39 0.78 36.79
N ILE A 794 13.49 0.10 37.15
CA ILE A 794 14.15 -0.91 36.32
C ILE A 794 13.23 -2.11 36.08
N LEU A 795 12.70 -2.73 37.13
CA LEU A 795 11.80 -3.90 37.03
C LEU A 795 10.51 -3.58 36.27
N ARG A 796 9.98 -2.36 36.42
CA ARG A 796 8.81 -1.88 35.67
C ARG A 796 9.12 -1.75 34.17
N ASN A 797 10.32 -1.32 33.82
CA ASN A 797 10.76 -1.24 32.42
C ASN A 797 11.00 -2.64 31.82
N GLU A 798 11.61 -3.57 32.57
CA GLU A 798 11.74 -4.99 32.17
C GLU A 798 10.37 -5.62 31.89
N TYR A 799 9.40 -5.38 32.79
CA TYR A 799 8.03 -5.85 32.65
C TYR A 799 7.30 -5.24 31.43
N GLN A 800 7.30 -3.91 31.29
CA GLN A 800 6.54 -3.22 30.24
C GLN A 800 7.18 -3.30 28.85
N PHE A 801 8.49 -3.08 28.75
CA PHE A 801 9.16 -2.98 27.45
C PHE A 801 9.85 -4.28 27.01
N GLY A 802 10.36 -5.08 27.96
CA GLY A 802 11.00 -6.36 27.67
C GLY A 802 9.99 -7.49 27.47
N ILE A 803 9.16 -7.76 28.48
CA ILE A 803 8.32 -8.97 28.50
C ILE A 803 7.02 -8.79 27.71
N ILE A 804 6.23 -7.75 27.98
CA ILE A 804 4.92 -7.58 27.31
C ILE A 804 5.07 -7.43 25.80
N ASN A 805 6.04 -6.64 25.32
CA ASN A 805 6.27 -6.48 23.89
C ASN A 805 6.72 -7.78 23.22
N LYS A 806 7.63 -8.54 23.85
CA LYS A 806 8.06 -9.84 23.30
C LYS A 806 6.93 -10.87 23.25
N ILE A 807 6.07 -10.91 24.28
CA ILE A 807 4.84 -11.74 24.24
C ILE A 807 3.93 -11.31 23.08
N ASN A 808 3.67 -10.01 22.92
CA ASN A 808 2.84 -9.49 21.83
C ASN A 808 3.41 -9.81 20.43
N GLU A 809 4.73 -9.79 20.28
CA GLU A 809 5.42 -10.12 19.02
C GLU A 809 5.33 -11.61 18.69
N ILE A 810 5.61 -12.50 19.65
CA ILE A 810 5.49 -13.96 19.46
C ILE A 810 4.02 -14.33 19.20
N GLU A 811 3.06 -13.74 19.94
CA GLU A 811 1.64 -13.92 19.64
C GLU A 811 1.24 -13.38 18.26
N ARG A 812 1.97 -12.41 17.67
CA ARG A 812 1.74 -11.97 16.29
C ARG A 812 2.23 -13.01 15.29
N LYS A 813 3.45 -13.51 15.46
CA LYS A 813 4.04 -14.58 14.62
C LYS A 813 3.21 -15.86 14.66
N MET A 814 2.73 -16.27 15.84
CA MET A 814 1.79 -17.39 15.97
C MET A 814 0.49 -17.17 15.17
N ARG A 815 -0.11 -15.97 15.22
CA ARG A 815 -1.32 -15.66 14.43
C ARG A 815 -1.07 -15.63 12.91
N GLU A 816 0.17 -15.46 12.47
CA GLU A 816 0.59 -15.56 11.07
C GLU A 816 0.73 -17.03 10.60
N ILE A 817 0.73 -18.01 11.52
CA ILE A 817 0.89 -19.45 11.24
C ILE A 817 -0.37 -20.27 11.63
N GLU A 818 -1.17 -19.85 12.61
CA GLU A 818 -2.33 -20.61 13.14
C GLU A 818 -3.58 -20.66 12.22
N SER A 819 -3.54 -20.13 11.00
CA SER A 819 -4.65 -20.16 10.02
C SER A 819 -4.81 -21.52 9.31
N GLY A 820 -4.75 -22.63 10.06
CA GLY A 820 -4.76 -24.00 9.51
C GLY A 820 -5.52 -24.99 10.40
N GLY A 821 -6.64 -25.51 9.86
CA GLY A 821 -7.64 -26.35 10.55
C GLY A 821 -7.23 -27.75 10.98
N GLU A 822 -8.21 -28.62 11.21
CA GLU A 822 -8.08 -29.84 12.03
C GLU A 822 -7.38 -31.02 11.33
N GLU A 823 -7.06 -32.05 12.12
CA GLU A 823 -6.22 -33.20 11.76
C GLU A 823 -7.05 -34.42 11.37
N ASN A 824 -6.64 -35.17 10.33
CA ASN A 824 -6.64 -36.66 10.29
C ASN A 824 -6.19 -37.29 8.96
N ASP A 825 -6.09 -36.55 7.84
CA ASP A 825 -5.98 -37.20 6.52
C ASP A 825 -4.58 -37.68 6.09
N ILE A 826 -3.50 -37.24 6.75
CA ILE A 826 -2.12 -37.62 6.36
C ILE A 826 -1.89 -39.14 6.46
N GLU A 827 -2.44 -39.80 7.48
CA GLU A 827 -2.32 -41.27 7.64
C GLU A 827 -3.07 -42.00 6.51
N LYS A 828 -4.29 -41.54 6.18
CA LYS A 828 -5.09 -42.09 5.06
C LYS A 828 -4.37 -41.96 3.73
N TYR A 829 -3.73 -40.81 3.45
CA TYR A 829 -2.99 -40.63 2.20
C TYR A 829 -1.77 -41.57 2.11
N LYS A 830 -1.09 -41.87 3.22
CA LYS A 830 -0.03 -42.91 3.23
C LYS A 830 -0.61 -44.29 2.90
N GLU A 831 -1.74 -44.69 3.50
CA GLU A 831 -2.39 -45.97 3.20
C GLU A 831 -2.84 -46.07 1.73
N ILE A 832 -3.42 -44.99 1.19
CA ILE A 832 -3.84 -44.90 -0.22
C ILE A 832 -2.64 -45.02 -1.16
N ILE A 833 -1.53 -44.31 -0.89
CA ILE A 833 -0.29 -44.41 -1.68
C ILE A 833 0.25 -45.85 -1.67
N ILE A 834 0.35 -46.47 -0.48
CA ILE A 834 0.86 -47.85 -0.34
C ILE A 834 -0.02 -48.84 -1.12
N LYS A 835 -1.34 -48.77 -0.96
CA LYS A 835 -2.28 -49.65 -1.65
C LYS A 835 -2.23 -49.47 -3.17
N ASN A 836 -2.19 -48.23 -3.66
CA ASN A 836 -2.11 -47.95 -5.09
C ASN A 836 -0.76 -48.39 -5.68
N MET A 837 0.35 -48.26 -4.93
CA MET A 837 1.64 -48.80 -5.34
C MET A 837 1.65 -50.35 -5.42
N GLU A 838 0.91 -51.06 -4.56
CA GLU A 838 0.73 -52.51 -4.67
C GLU A 838 -0.12 -52.92 -5.88
N GLU A 839 -1.21 -52.20 -6.17
CA GLU A 839 -2.02 -52.47 -7.37
C GLU A 839 -1.23 -52.15 -8.66
N LEU A 840 -0.44 -51.07 -8.69
CA LEU A 840 0.40 -50.73 -9.83
C LEU A 840 1.51 -51.77 -10.08
N LYS A 841 2.10 -52.35 -9.03
CA LYS A 841 3.04 -53.50 -9.16
C LYS A 841 2.37 -54.70 -9.82
N LYS A 842 1.17 -55.10 -9.35
CA LYS A 842 0.43 -56.25 -9.91
C LYS A 842 0.09 -56.04 -11.39
N ILE A 843 -0.34 -54.84 -11.77
CA ILE A 843 -0.61 -54.51 -13.19
C ILE A 843 0.68 -54.55 -14.03
N ASN A 844 1.82 -54.08 -13.52
CA ASN A 844 3.09 -54.20 -14.24
C ASN A 844 3.50 -55.66 -14.45
N GLU A 845 3.34 -56.53 -13.45
CA GLU A 845 3.61 -57.98 -13.58
C GLU A 845 2.67 -58.67 -14.58
N GLU A 846 1.40 -58.24 -14.68
CA GLU A 846 0.46 -58.74 -15.70
C GLU A 846 0.83 -58.26 -17.11
N ILE A 847 1.20 -56.98 -17.26
CA ILE A 847 1.70 -56.41 -18.53
C ILE A 847 2.97 -57.15 -18.99
N GLU A 848 3.94 -57.40 -18.10
CA GLU A 848 5.18 -58.11 -18.46
C GLU A 848 4.90 -59.54 -18.93
N LYS A 849 4.01 -60.29 -18.24
CA LYS A 849 3.57 -61.63 -18.66
C LYS A 849 2.89 -61.58 -20.04
N LYS A 850 1.99 -60.62 -20.27
CA LYS A 850 1.28 -60.46 -21.55
C LYS A 850 2.19 -60.04 -22.70
N ILE A 851 3.22 -59.24 -22.45
CA ILE A 851 4.26 -58.90 -23.42
C ILE A 851 5.16 -60.11 -23.73
N GLN A 852 5.44 -60.98 -22.75
CA GLN A 852 6.12 -62.26 -23.01
C GLN A 852 5.24 -63.21 -23.85
N GLU A 853 3.93 -63.28 -23.60
CA GLU A 853 2.98 -64.02 -24.45
C GLU A 853 2.91 -63.46 -25.89
N GLU A 854 2.90 -62.13 -26.10
CA GLU A 854 2.98 -61.55 -27.45
C GLU A 854 4.31 -61.93 -28.13
N ARG A 855 5.45 -61.83 -27.43
CA ARG A 855 6.77 -62.17 -27.97
C ARG A 855 6.88 -63.63 -28.40
N ILE A 856 6.35 -64.57 -27.64
CA ILE A 856 6.38 -66.00 -28.01
C ILE A 856 5.53 -66.28 -29.26
N LEU A 857 4.48 -65.50 -29.51
CA LEU A 857 3.73 -65.56 -30.77
C LEU A 857 4.43 -64.83 -31.92
N GLU A 858 5.14 -63.74 -31.63
CA GLU A 858 5.98 -63.04 -32.61
C GLU A 858 7.15 -63.90 -33.08
N GLU A 859 7.87 -64.59 -32.19
CA GLU A 859 8.91 -65.56 -32.54
C GLU A 859 8.37 -66.74 -33.38
N LYS A 860 7.15 -67.22 -33.07
CA LYS A 860 6.49 -68.25 -33.89
C LYS A 860 6.06 -67.74 -35.26
N GLN A 861 5.58 -66.49 -35.33
CA GLN A 861 5.27 -65.83 -36.60
C GLN A 861 6.55 -65.68 -37.44
N GLU A 862 7.61 -65.14 -36.84
CA GLU A 862 8.93 -65.01 -37.46
C GLU A 862 9.47 -66.35 -37.94
N ASN A 863 9.32 -67.45 -37.19
CA ASN A 863 9.89 -68.73 -37.59
C ASN A 863 9.16 -69.37 -38.78
N ILE A 864 7.83 -69.21 -38.89
CA ILE A 864 7.08 -69.63 -40.09
C ILE A 864 7.40 -68.70 -41.27
N GLU A 865 7.49 -67.38 -41.02
CA GLU A 865 7.93 -66.42 -42.03
C GLU A 865 9.40 -66.66 -42.46
N LYS A 866 10.27 -67.20 -41.58
CA LYS A 866 11.65 -67.63 -41.87
C LYS A 866 11.72 -68.92 -42.70
N GLU A 867 10.81 -69.89 -42.51
CA GLU A 867 10.74 -71.10 -43.35
C GLU A 867 10.24 -70.75 -44.77
N LYS A 868 9.16 -69.96 -44.88
CA LYS A 868 8.72 -69.41 -46.18
C LYS A 868 9.85 -68.59 -46.81
N GLU A 869 10.49 -67.73 -46.03
CA GLU A 869 11.68 -67.01 -46.47
C GLU A 869 12.84 -67.93 -46.87
N LYS A 870 12.98 -69.19 -46.42
CA LYS A 870 14.08 -70.09 -46.87
C LYS A 870 13.84 -70.61 -48.28
N LYS A 871 12.62 -71.05 -48.60
CA LYS A 871 12.25 -71.43 -49.97
C LYS A 871 12.30 -70.23 -50.89
N GLU A 872 11.69 -69.11 -50.47
CA GLU A 872 11.85 -67.85 -51.16
C GLU A 872 13.32 -67.41 -51.22
N LYS A 873 14.20 -67.70 -50.25
CA LYS A 873 15.61 -67.27 -50.27
C LYS A 873 16.43 -67.99 -51.32
N ILE A 874 16.09 -69.19 -51.77
CA ILE A 874 16.87 -69.82 -52.87
C ILE A 874 16.58 -69.07 -54.18
N GLU A 875 15.30 -68.83 -54.44
CA GLU A 875 14.78 -68.14 -55.63
C GLU A 875 15.14 -66.64 -55.61
N LYS A 876 14.77 -65.98 -54.51
CA LYS A 876 15.19 -64.65 -54.15
C LYS A 876 16.65 -64.59 -53.67
N GLU A 877 17.54 -65.57 -53.84
CA GLU A 877 18.99 -65.29 -53.71
C GLU A 877 19.59 -64.91 -55.05
N ARG A 878 19.17 -65.54 -56.15
CA ARG A 878 19.35 -64.94 -57.48
C ARG A 878 18.71 -63.56 -57.54
N GLU A 879 17.45 -63.45 -57.14
CA GLU A 879 16.74 -62.18 -57.25
C GLU A 879 17.22 -61.13 -56.21
N LYS A 880 17.44 -61.49 -54.92
CA LYS A 880 18.02 -60.56 -53.94
C LYS A 880 19.48 -60.26 -54.22
N LYS A 881 20.34 -61.07 -54.87
CA LYS A 881 21.72 -60.60 -55.12
C LYS A 881 21.72 -59.54 -56.24
N MET A 882 20.97 -59.77 -57.31
CA MET A 882 20.76 -58.79 -58.39
C MET A 882 19.97 -57.54 -57.96
N ASN A 883 19.04 -57.67 -57.01
CA ASN A 883 18.33 -56.54 -56.40
C ASN A 883 19.09 -55.88 -55.23
N ARG A 884 19.86 -56.61 -54.41
CA ARG A 884 20.77 -56.03 -53.40
C ARG A 884 21.79 -55.13 -54.06
N LEU A 885 22.34 -55.50 -55.23
CA LEU A 885 23.22 -54.61 -55.99
C LEU A 885 22.50 -53.31 -56.41
N PHE A 886 21.20 -53.39 -56.76
CA PHE A 886 20.39 -52.23 -57.13
C PHE A 886 19.96 -51.36 -55.94
N GLU A 887 19.50 -51.98 -54.86
CA GLU A 887 19.14 -51.35 -53.59
C GLU A 887 20.36 -50.73 -52.95
N LYS A 888 21.50 -51.43 -52.89
CA LYS A 888 22.77 -50.89 -52.38
C LYS A 888 23.22 -49.69 -53.22
N MET A 889 23.13 -49.73 -54.55
CA MET A 889 23.38 -48.55 -55.40
C MET A 889 22.41 -47.39 -55.11
N THR A 890 21.10 -47.62 -55.05
CA THR A 890 20.10 -46.55 -54.82
C THR A 890 20.12 -46.01 -53.37
N ILE A 891 20.51 -46.82 -52.40
CA ILE A 891 20.78 -46.44 -51.01
C ILE A 891 22.08 -45.64 -50.92
N LEU A 892 23.13 -46.02 -51.65
CA LEU A 892 24.38 -45.24 -51.73
C LEU A 892 24.15 -43.90 -52.43
N GLU A 893 23.38 -43.84 -53.52
CA GLU A 893 23.00 -42.58 -54.17
C GLU A 893 22.15 -41.66 -53.29
N SER A 894 21.16 -42.20 -52.56
CA SER A 894 20.32 -41.41 -51.66
C SER A 894 21.11 -40.90 -50.45
N LYS A 895 21.96 -41.75 -49.84
CA LYS A 895 22.94 -41.31 -48.82
C LYS A 895 23.91 -40.26 -49.35
N LYS A 896 24.39 -40.38 -50.59
CA LYS A 896 25.25 -39.36 -51.23
C LYS A 896 24.51 -38.02 -51.34
N LYS A 897 23.24 -38.03 -51.81
CA LYS A 897 22.39 -36.83 -51.90
C LYS A 897 22.10 -36.23 -50.52
N GLU A 898 21.85 -37.06 -49.51
CA GLU A 898 21.65 -36.63 -48.11
C GLU A 898 22.92 -36.02 -47.48
N LEU A 899 24.08 -36.63 -47.70
CA LEU A 899 25.37 -36.11 -47.21
C LEU A 899 25.77 -34.80 -47.91
N ILE A 900 25.50 -34.66 -49.22
CA ILE A 900 25.68 -33.38 -49.94
C ILE A 900 24.77 -32.31 -49.33
N LYS A 901 23.49 -32.61 -49.08
CA LYS A 901 22.56 -31.68 -48.42
C LYS A 901 23.01 -31.31 -47.00
N ARG A 902 23.52 -32.27 -46.22
CA ARG A 902 24.09 -32.01 -44.88
C ARG A 902 25.36 -31.13 -44.95
N LYS A 903 26.20 -31.34 -45.97
CA LYS A 903 27.38 -30.52 -46.26
C LYS A 903 26.99 -29.06 -46.59
N GLU A 904 25.89 -28.85 -47.30
CA GLU A 904 25.32 -27.52 -47.54
C GLU A 904 24.72 -26.88 -46.26
N GLU A 905 24.01 -27.67 -45.44
CA GLU A 905 23.38 -27.22 -44.19
C GLU A 905 24.38 -26.79 -43.09
N ILE A 906 25.61 -27.31 -43.09
CA ILE A 906 26.67 -26.89 -42.15
C ILE A 906 27.07 -25.41 -42.35
N GLY A 907 26.86 -24.86 -43.57
CA GLY A 907 27.12 -23.46 -43.90
C GLY A 907 28.61 -23.12 -44.07
N LYS A 908 28.93 -21.85 -44.34
CA LYS A 908 30.29 -21.40 -44.74
C LYS A 908 31.23 -20.98 -43.59
N ASN A 909 30.76 -20.93 -42.34
CA ASN A 909 31.55 -20.48 -41.18
C ASN A 909 32.11 -21.66 -40.38
N TYR A 910 33.17 -22.28 -40.89
CA TYR A 910 33.98 -23.29 -40.20
C TYR A 910 35.46 -23.14 -40.61
N VAL A 911 36.35 -23.85 -39.91
CA VAL A 911 37.76 -24.02 -40.32
C VAL A 911 37.92 -25.45 -40.84
N GLU A 912 38.46 -25.63 -42.05
CA GLU A 912 38.71 -26.96 -42.61
C GLU A 912 39.85 -27.66 -41.84
N ILE A 913 39.60 -28.88 -41.35
CA ILE A 913 40.54 -29.62 -40.49
C ILE A 913 40.90 -30.92 -41.21
N LYS A 914 42.19 -31.08 -41.54
CA LYS A 914 42.70 -32.21 -42.31
C LYS A 914 43.27 -33.27 -41.37
N GLY A 915 42.85 -34.52 -41.58
CA GLY A 915 43.27 -35.70 -40.82
C GLY A 915 42.66 -36.97 -41.42
N ASN A 916 43.12 -38.12 -40.95
CA ASN A 916 42.55 -39.42 -41.32
C ASN A 916 41.17 -39.64 -40.67
N LYS A 917 40.45 -40.66 -41.14
CA LYS A 917 39.07 -40.96 -40.70
C LYS A 917 38.95 -41.15 -39.18
N GLU A 918 39.81 -41.99 -38.61
CA GLU A 918 39.85 -42.29 -37.17
C GLU A 918 40.29 -41.08 -36.34
N GLU A 919 41.27 -40.31 -36.82
CA GLU A 919 41.73 -39.05 -36.19
C GLU A 919 40.58 -38.03 -36.11
N LEU A 920 39.86 -37.83 -37.21
CA LEU A 920 38.73 -36.90 -37.27
C LEU A 920 37.56 -37.36 -36.39
N GLU A 921 37.25 -38.66 -36.34
CA GLU A 921 36.18 -39.17 -35.49
C GLU A 921 36.54 -39.10 -34.00
N ASN A 922 37.81 -39.33 -33.63
CA ASN A 922 38.32 -39.08 -32.28
C ASN A 922 38.26 -37.58 -31.92
N PHE A 923 38.75 -36.67 -32.77
CA PHE A 923 38.66 -35.23 -32.54
C PHE A 923 37.20 -34.74 -32.46
N LEU A 924 36.28 -35.36 -33.19
CA LEU A 924 34.85 -35.07 -33.06
C LEU A 924 34.32 -35.50 -31.69
N GLU A 925 34.68 -36.69 -31.21
CA GLU A 925 34.24 -37.19 -29.91
C GLU A 925 34.82 -36.37 -28.75
N GLU A 926 36.10 -35.98 -28.82
CA GLU A 926 36.74 -35.06 -27.88
C GLU A 926 36.06 -33.69 -27.89
N THR A 927 35.84 -33.09 -29.07
CA THR A 927 35.14 -31.80 -29.19
C THR A 927 33.69 -31.89 -28.69
N MET A 928 33.02 -33.04 -28.85
CA MET A 928 31.70 -33.28 -28.26
C MET A 928 31.75 -33.49 -26.73
N LYS A 929 32.79 -34.11 -26.19
CA LYS A 929 33.03 -34.23 -24.73
C LYS A 929 33.28 -32.84 -24.11
N GLU A 930 34.04 -31.98 -24.79
CA GLU A 930 34.23 -30.57 -24.43
C GLU A 930 32.91 -29.79 -24.45
N ILE A 931 32.16 -29.84 -25.56
CA ILE A 931 30.87 -29.13 -25.70
C ILE A 931 29.81 -29.62 -24.70
N LYS A 932 29.85 -30.88 -24.27
CA LYS A 932 28.97 -31.41 -23.22
C LYS A 932 29.16 -30.74 -21.86
N LYS A 933 30.33 -30.17 -21.56
CA LYS A 933 30.56 -29.33 -20.36
C LYS A 933 29.70 -28.06 -20.43
N TYR A 934 29.66 -27.45 -21.61
CA TYR A 934 28.97 -26.19 -21.92
C TYR A 934 27.48 -26.38 -22.30
N ARG A 935 26.75 -27.24 -21.58
CA ARG A 935 25.36 -27.61 -21.92
C ARG A 935 24.33 -26.50 -21.70
N HIS A 936 24.59 -25.56 -20.79
CA HIS A 936 23.61 -24.57 -20.30
C HIS A 936 23.99 -23.10 -20.56
N VAL A 937 24.96 -22.86 -21.46
CA VAL A 937 25.54 -21.52 -21.70
C VAL A 937 24.51 -20.49 -22.19
N ASN A 938 24.50 -19.32 -21.55
CA ASN A 938 23.61 -18.22 -21.87
C ASN A 938 24.01 -17.49 -23.17
N LYS A 939 23.29 -17.78 -24.26
CA LYS A 939 23.51 -17.17 -25.58
C LYS A 939 23.19 -15.66 -25.66
N LYS A 940 22.65 -15.04 -24.60
CA LYS A 940 22.37 -13.59 -24.51
C LYS A 940 23.34 -12.82 -23.62
N ALA A 941 24.33 -13.49 -22.98
CA ALA A 941 25.25 -12.84 -22.04
C ALA A 941 25.91 -11.57 -22.60
N LYS A 942 26.35 -11.61 -23.88
CA LYS A 942 26.97 -10.48 -24.60
C LYS A 942 26.08 -9.23 -24.71
N ASP A 943 24.77 -9.39 -24.85
CA ASP A 943 23.82 -8.28 -24.96
C ASP A 943 23.38 -7.80 -23.57
N GLN A 944 23.20 -8.73 -22.63
CA GLN A 944 22.84 -8.43 -21.25
C GLN A 944 23.96 -7.67 -20.52
N TYR A 945 25.22 -8.08 -20.69
CA TYR A 945 26.39 -7.43 -20.09
C TYR A 945 26.47 -5.94 -20.50
N LYS A 946 26.24 -5.61 -21.78
CA LYS A 946 26.15 -4.23 -22.25
C LYS A 946 25.00 -3.45 -21.60
N GLY A 947 23.80 -4.02 -21.58
CA GLY A 947 22.64 -3.37 -20.97
C GLY A 947 22.81 -3.11 -19.47
N PHE A 948 23.52 -3.98 -18.74
CA PHE A 948 23.84 -3.76 -17.33
C PHE A 948 24.95 -2.72 -17.12
N ILE A 949 25.92 -2.58 -18.04
CA ILE A 949 26.90 -1.47 -18.02
C ILE A 949 26.20 -0.12 -18.25
N GLU A 950 25.34 -0.01 -19.27
CA GLU A 950 24.58 1.23 -19.55
C GLU A 950 23.70 1.63 -18.34
N GLN A 951 23.10 0.66 -17.65
CA GLN A 951 22.38 0.89 -16.39
C GLN A 951 23.30 1.30 -15.24
N GLN A 952 24.49 0.70 -15.12
CA GLN A 952 25.47 1.03 -14.09
C GLN A 952 25.97 2.48 -14.24
N GLU A 953 26.34 2.90 -15.45
CA GLU A 953 26.76 4.28 -15.74
C GLU A 953 25.65 5.29 -15.43
N GLY A 954 24.42 5.03 -15.88
CA GLY A 954 23.25 5.88 -15.59
C GLY A 954 22.92 6.00 -14.10
N LEU A 955 23.16 4.95 -13.30
CA LEU A 955 22.99 4.99 -11.85
C LEU A 955 24.13 5.74 -11.14
N ILE A 956 25.37 5.66 -11.64
CA ILE A 956 26.51 6.43 -11.13
C ILE A 956 26.27 7.94 -11.33
N ASP A 957 25.89 8.36 -12.54
CA ASP A 957 25.63 9.78 -12.82
C ASP A 957 24.43 10.30 -12.02
N ARG A 958 23.36 9.52 -11.89
CA ARG A 958 22.20 9.90 -11.06
C ARG A 958 22.54 10.00 -9.57
N LYS A 959 23.40 9.10 -9.05
CA LYS A 959 23.91 9.20 -7.67
C LYS A 959 24.73 10.47 -7.48
N LYS A 960 25.58 10.81 -8.46
CA LYS A 960 26.40 12.02 -8.46
C LYS A 960 25.54 13.29 -8.48
N GLU A 961 24.49 13.35 -9.30
CA GLU A 961 23.50 14.44 -9.33
C GLU A 961 22.83 14.63 -7.94
N ILE A 962 22.40 13.54 -7.29
CA ILE A 962 21.79 13.62 -5.95
C ILE A 962 22.82 14.08 -4.90
N LEU A 963 24.08 13.64 -4.97
CA LEU A 963 25.14 14.09 -4.07
C LEU A 963 25.52 15.56 -4.27
N ASP A 964 25.59 16.04 -5.52
CA ASP A 964 25.93 17.44 -5.81
C ASP A 964 24.77 18.38 -5.49
N THR A 965 23.51 17.96 -5.69
CA THR A 965 22.33 18.71 -5.20
C THR A 965 22.23 18.71 -3.66
N GLN A 966 22.59 17.62 -2.97
CA GLN A 966 22.71 17.64 -1.50
C GLN A 966 23.75 18.68 -1.04
N LYS A 967 24.94 18.73 -1.65
CA LYS A 967 25.98 19.74 -1.32
C LYS A 967 25.48 21.17 -1.50
N THR A 968 24.81 21.48 -2.61
CA THR A 968 24.30 22.84 -2.84
C THR A 968 23.22 23.21 -1.82
N ILE A 969 22.29 22.29 -1.51
CA ILE A 969 21.28 22.49 -0.46
C ILE A 969 21.92 22.74 0.91
N TYR A 970 22.93 21.96 1.32
CA TYR A 970 23.65 22.21 2.58
C TYR A 970 24.31 23.59 2.60
N SER A 971 25.04 23.96 1.54
CA SER A 971 25.66 25.29 1.46
C SER A 971 24.65 26.44 1.48
N LEU A 972 23.45 26.22 0.93
CA LEU A 972 22.36 27.20 0.92
C LEU A 972 21.70 27.33 2.30
N ILE A 973 21.54 26.22 3.04
CA ILE A 973 21.07 26.24 4.44
C ILE A 973 22.09 26.97 5.33
N GLU A 974 23.39 26.72 5.18
CA GLU A 974 24.42 27.44 5.95
C GLU A 974 24.39 28.95 5.67
N ASN A 975 24.34 29.36 4.39
CA ASN A 975 24.25 30.76 4.00
C ASN A 975 22.95 31.45 4.46
N LEU A 976 21.84 30.71 4.60
CA LEU A 976 20.56 31.25 5.09
C LEU A 976 20.49 31.25 6.62
N ASP A 977 21.12 30.30 7.32
CA ASP A 977 21.25 30.29 8.77
C ASP A 977 22.09 31.47 9.27
N GLU A 978 23.16 31.85 8.57
CA GLU A 978 23.95 33.04 8.94
C GLU A 978 23.17 34.34 8.70
N LYS A 979 22.43 34.45 7.58
CA LYS A 979 21.52 35.59 7.33
C LYS A 979 20.37 35.64 8.34
N LYS A 980 19.91 34.49 8.84
CA LYS A 980 18.91 34.39 9.91
C LYS A 980 19.45 34.98 11.23
N GLU A 981 20.67 34.63 11.62
CA GLU A 981 21.29 35.20 12.84
C GLU A 981 21.55 36.71 12.68
N GLU A 982 22.00 37.18 11.51
CA GLU A 982 22.15 38.61 11.22
C GLU A 982 20.80 39.36 11.34
N ALA A 983 19.73 38.81 10.75
CA ALA A 983 18.39 39.39 10.82
C ALA A 983 17.87 39.50 12.27
N ILE A 984 18.03 38.44 13.08
CA ILE A 984 17.61 38.42 14.49
C ILE A 984 18.43 39.43 15.32
N GLU A 985 19.75 39.55 15.10
CA GLU A 985 20.56 40.54 15.82
C GLU A 985 20.20 41.98 15.39
N ARG A 986 19.89 42.19 14.10
CA ARG A 986 19.45 43.48 13.55
C ARG A 986 18.09 43.93 14.10
N THR A 987 17.09 43.06 14.12
CA THR A 987 15.78 43.38 14.72
C THR A 987 15.88 43.56 16.23
N PHE A 988 16.70 42.75 16.93
CA PHE A 988 16.94 42.94 18.37
C PHE A 988 17.50 44.33 18.67
N LYS A 989 18.51 44.79 17.91
CA LYS A 989 19.08 46.13 18.06
C LYS A 989 18.04 47.23 17.78
N GLY A 990 17.20 47.05 16.75
CA GLY A 990 16.11 47.96 16.42
C GLY A 990 15.08 48.08 17.56
N VAL A 991 14.47 46.95 17.95
CA VAL A 991 13.44 46.90 19.00
C VAL A 991 14.00 47.33 20.37
N SER A 992 15.24 46.97 20.73
CA SER A 992 15.85 47.38 22.00
C SER A 992 16.11 48.90 22.07
N LYS A 993 16.56 49.50 20.96
CA LYS A 993 16.67 50.97 20.85
C LYS A 993 15.30 51.64 20.94
N GLY A 994 14.32 51.18 20.15
CA GLY A 994 12.95 51.70 20.17
C GLY A 994 12.30 51.61 21.55
N PHE A 995 12.47 50.48 22.25
CA PHE A 995 11.96 50.26 23.61
C PHE A 995 12.56 51.25 24.60
N THR A 996 13.88 51.47 24.53
CA THR A 996 14.57 52.42 25.39
C THR A 996 14.07 53.86 25.14
N GLU A 997 13.93 54.28 23.89
CA GLU A 997 13.40 55.61 23.54
C GLU A 997 11.95 55.82 23.99
N ILE A 998 11.09 54.81 23.80
CA ILE A 998 9.65 54.91 24.09
C ILE A 998 9.39 54.82 25.59
N PHE A 999 10.06 53.91 26.30
CA PHE A 999 9.93 53.81 27.75
C PHE A 999 10.37 55.12 28.44
N ASN A 1000 11.44 55.75 27.97
CA ASN A 1000 11.90 57.04 28.48
C ASN A 1000 10.94 58.22 28.11
N LYS A 1001 10.15 58.10 27.03
CA LYS A 1001 9.08 59.06 26.70
C LYS A 1001 7.82 58.86 27.55
N LEU A 1002 7.45 57.62 27.86
CA LEU A 1002 6.26 57.28 28.65
C LEU A 1002 6.48 57.37 30.17
N VAL A 1003 7.72 57.18 30.64
CA VAL A 1003 8.11 57.27 32.05
C VAL A 1003 9.24 58.30 32.19
N PRO A 1004 8.93 59.58 32.47
CA PRO A 1004 9.94 60.59 32.78
C PRO A 1004 10.86 60.11 33.91
N GLN A 1005 12.17 60.25 33.72
CA GLN A 1005 13.23 59.74 34.63
C GLN A 1005 13.30 58.20 34.80
N GLY A 1006 12.46 57.41 34.12
CA GLY A 1006 12.59 55.95 34.05
C GLY A 1006 13.76 55.50 33.17
N LYS A 1007 14.09 54.20 33.22
CA LYS A 1007 14.99 53.53 32.27
C LYS A 1007 14.48 52.12 31.96
N GLY A 1008 14.44 51.74 30.68
CA GLY A 1008 14.08 50.40 30.22
C GLY A 1008 15.06 49.89 29.17
N THR A 1009 15.46 48.62 29.26
CA THR A 1009 16.38 47.96 28.30
C THR A 1009 16.01 46.49 28.07
N LEU A 1010 16.28 46.00 26.86
CA LEU A 1010 16.19 44.57 26.52
C LEU A 1010 17.60 43.97 26.48
N VAL A 1011 17.73 42.73 26.96
CA VAL A 1011 19.00 41.98 27.04
C VAL A 1011 18.81 40.59 26.46
N MET A 1012 19.54 40.28 25.39
CA MET A 1012 19.50 38.98 24.73
C MET A 1012 20.36 37.96 25.51
N LEU A 1013 19.79 36.79 25.80
CA LEU A 1013 20.41 35.71 26.56
C LEU A 1013 20.97 34.66 25.58
N LYS A 1014 22.19 34.17 25.86
CA LYS A 1014 22.84 33.07 25.13
C LYS A 1014 22.70 31.75 25.89
N LYS A 1015 22.70 30.61 25.20
CA LYS A 1015 22.76 29.30 25.86
C LYS A 1015 24.17 29.07 26.44
N PRO A 1016 24.31 28.48 27.65
CA PRO A 1016 25.63 28.08 28.16
C PRO A 1016 26.22 26.99 27.28
N TYR A 1017 27.53 27.03 27.03
CA TYR A 1017 28.21 26.14 26.09
C TYR A 1017 28.60 24.83 26.79
N GLU A 1018 27.73 23.82 26.72
CA GLU A 1018 27.98 22.52 27.36
C GLU A 1018 29.12 21.77 26.66
N LYS A 1019 30.22 21.56 27.39
CA LYS A 1019 31.33 20.68 26.97
C LYS A 1019 30.99 19.23 27.30
N GLU A 1020 30.16 18.60 26.46
CA GLU A 1020 30.00 17.14 26.49
C GLU A 1020 31.35 16.45 26.27
N GLN A 1021 31.62 15.42 27.08
CA GLN A 1021 32.90 14.70 27.10
C GLN A 1021 32.98 13.68 25.95
N PHE A 1022 34.16 13.59 25.33
CA PHE A 1022 34.44 12.65 24.26
C PHE A 1022 34.78 11.26 24.85
N THR A 1023 33.84 10.31 24.82
CA THR A 1023 34.11 8.90 25.16
C THR A 1023 34.71 8.17 23.97
N GLN A 1024 36.03 7.93 24.01
CA GLN A 1024 36.74 7.14 23.00
C GLN A 1024 36.54 5.63 23.25
N SER A 1025 35.59 4.98 22.56
CA SER A 1025 35.40 3.53 22.72
C SER A 1025 34.81 2.77 21.51
N THR A 1026 35.17 3.14 20.27
CA THR A 1026 35.05 2.26 19.08
C THR A 1026 35.92 2.72 17.90
N LEU A 1027 37.23 2.46 18.00
CA LEU A 1027 38.18 2.42 16.87
C LEU A 1027 39.18 1.28 17.14
N LEU A 1028 39.81 0.78 16.07
CA LEU A 1028 40.32 -0.60 15.92
C LEU A 1028 39.15 -1.58 15.68
N THR A 1029 39.13 -2.39 14.63
CA THR A 1029 40.21 -2.78 13.70
C THR A 1029 39.98 -2.38 12.24
N GLN A 1030 41.06 -2.02 11.54
CA GLN A 1030 41.17 -2.12 10.08
C GLN A 1030 42.54 -2.71 9.74
N SER A 1031 42.54 -3.73 8.89
CA SER A 1031 43.76 -4.34 8.34
C SER A 1031 43.66 -4.25 6.82
N GLN A 1032 44.46 -3.34 6.25
CA GLN A 1032 44.90 -3.24 4.85
C GLN A 1032 44.18 -4.09 3.78
N SER A 1033 43.44 -3.41 2.90
CA SER A 1033 43.60 -3.61 1.45
C SER A 1033 43.38 -2.27 0.74
N GLU A 1034 44.21 -1.99 -0.27
CA GLU A 1034 44.24 -0.69 -0.96
C GLU A 1034 43.28 -0.70 -2.15
N ASN A 1035 42.15 0.00 -2.02
CA ASN A 1035 41.43 0.73 -3.08
C ASN A 1035 40.06 1.18 -2.56
N ASN A 1036 39.89 2.46 -2.24
CA ASN A 1036 38.56 3.04 -2.03
C ASN A 1036 38.54 4.53 -2.34
N PHE A 1037 37.50 4.95 -3.07
CA PHE A 1037 37.09 6.36 -3.10
C PHE A 1037 36.80 6.81 -1.67
N SER A 1038 37.25 8.01 -1.30
CA SER A 1038 36.97 8.54 0.05
C SER A 1038 35.46 8.72 0.25
N ILE A 1039 34.87 7.88 1.13
CA ILE A 1039 33.51 8.10 1.62
C ILE A 1039 33.53 9.44 2.35
N LEU A 1040 32.85 10.43 1.77
CA LEU A 1040 32.91 11.80 2.21
C LEU A 1040 32.20 11.91 3.57
N SER A 1041 32.96 11.99 4.66
CA SER A 1041 32.41 12.09 6.00
C SER A 1041 31.54 13.34 6.11
N LEU A 1042 30.25 13.15 6.43
CA LEU A 1042 29.27 14.21 6.64
C LEU A 1042 29.84 15.32 7.54
N PRO A 1043 29.65 16.62 7.21
CA PRO A 1043 30.21 17.72 7.99
C PRO A 1043 29.71 17.69 9.44
N LYS A 1044 30.65 17.86 10.38
CA LYS A 1044 30.39 17.70 11.81
C LYS A 1044 29.59 18.87 12.39
N LYS A 1045 28.54 18.54 13.13
CA LYS A 1045 27.75 19.42 14.03
C LYS A 1045 27.20 20.70 13.38
N ILE A 1046 25.93 20.63 12.97
CA ILE A 1046 25.05 21.80 12.78
C ILE A 1046 25.15 22.71 14.01
N LYS A 1047 25.32 24.02 13.83
CA LYS A 1047 25.27 25.02 14.92
C LYS A 1047 23.91 24.91 15.63
N THR A 1048 23.89 24.53 16.91
CA THR A 1048 22.67 24.60 17.74
C THR A 1048 22.39 26.05 18.13
N GLU A 1049 21.10 26.40 18.34
CA GLU A 1049 20.67 27.80 18.45
C GLU A 1049 21.46 28.59 19.52
N THR A 1050 22.13 29.66 19.10
CA THR A 1050 23.04 30.49 19.94
C THR A 1050 22.33 31.17 21.12
N TYR A 1051 21.01 31.35 21.05
CA TYR A 1051 20.21 32.20 21.95
C TYR A 1051 19.16 31.41 22.73
N SER A 1052 18.91 31.83 23.98
CA SER A 1052 17.97 31.19 24.92
C SER A 1052 16.73 32.01 25.26
N GLY A 1053 16.78 33.33 25.07
CA GLY A 1053 15.65 34.22 25.35
C GLY A 1053 16.01 35.71 25.29
N ILE A 1054 15.02 36.57 25.53
CA ILE A 1054 15.17 38.02 25.69
C ILE A 1054 14.60 38.44 27.03
N SER A 1055 15.49 38.90 27.91
CA SER A 1055 15.16 39.43 29.23
C SER A 1055 14.93 40.94 29.17
N LEU A 1056 13.99 41.43 29.98
CA LEU A 1056 13.57 42.84 30.00
C LEU A 1056 13.85 43.42 31.38
N ARG A 1057 14.63 44.51 31.43
CA ARG A 1057 15.03 45.19 32.66
C ARG A 1057 14.45 46.61 32.67
N VAL A 1058 13.73 46.97 33.72
CA VAL A 1058 13.10 48.28 33.87
C VAL A 1058 13.30 48.86 35.28
N ILE A 1059 13.46 50.18 35.33
CA ILE A 1059 13.64 51.00 36.53
C ILE A 1059 12.61 52.12 36.47
N PHE A 1060 11.77 52.23 37.49
CA PHE A 1060 10.79 53.31 37.67
C PHE A 1060 11.26 54.27 38.78
N PRO A 1061 11.05 55.59 38.66
CA PRO A 1061 11.53 56.57 39.65
C PRO A 1061 11.07 56.29 41.09
N ALA A 1062 9.84 55.77 41.26
CA ALA A 1062 9.23 55.44 42.55
C ALA A 1062 9.94 54.33 43.36
N PHE A 1063 11.03 53.74 42.84
CA PHE A 1063 11.77 52.65 43.51
C PHE A 1063 13.24 52.97 43.78
N GLY A 1064 13.66 54.25 43.74
CA GLY A 1064 14.97 54.68 44.26
C GLY A 1064 16.21 54.27 43.45
N GLY A 1065 16.06 53.51 42.36
CA GLY A 1065 17.13 53.15 41.42
C GLY A 1065 17.22 51.66 41.08
N ASP A 1066 16.63 50.78 41.90
CA ASP A 1066 16.74 49.33 41.71
C ASP A 1066 15.91 48.80 40.53
N ALA A 1067 16.50 47.90 39.77
CA ALA A 1067 15.84 47.17 38.69
C ALA A 1067 15.03 45.99 39.26
N LYS A 1068 13.71 45.98 39.04
CA LYS A 1068 12.79 44.94 39.54
C LYS A 1068 12.38 43.95 38.45
N THR A 1069 12.14 42.71 38.87
CA THR A 1069 11.55 41.67 38.01
C THR A 1069 10.09 42.02 37.69
N ILE A 1070 9.67 41.85 36.44
CA ILE A 1070 8.33 42.24 35.91
C ILE A 1070 7.17 41.80 36.81
N GLN A 1071 7.28 40.60 37.41
CA GLN A 1071 6.27 40.05 38.33
C GLN A 1071 5.95 41.01 39.51
N GLN A 1072 6.95 41.76 40.00
CA GLN A 1072 6.88 42.67 41.16
C GLN A 1072 6.30 44.06 40.85
N LEU A 1073 6.01 44.38 39.58
CA LEU A 1073 5.47 45.68 39.16
C LEU A 1073 3.94 45.79 39.45
N SER A 1074 3.41 47.01 39.53
CA SER A 1074 1.95 47.23 39.60
C SER A 1074 1.24 46.91 38.28
N GLY A 1075 -0.11 46.85 38.29
CA GLY A 1075 -0.92 46.66 37.08
C GLY A 1075 -0.60 47.69 36.00
N GLY A 1076 -0.78 48.98 36.29
CA GLY A 1076 -0.46 50.06 35.35
C GLY A 1076 1.01 50.10 34.92
N GLN A 1077 1.96 49.77 35.81
CA GLN A 1077 3.37 49.63 35.41
C GLN A 1077 3.59 48.51 34.39
N LYS A 1078 2.90 47.36 34.53
CA LYS A 1078 2.91 46.27 33.54
C LYS A 1078 2.28 46.71 32.22
N THR A 1079 1.18 47.45 32.27
CA THR A 1079 0.54 48.07 31.09
C THR A 1079 1.51 49.01 30.35
N VAL A 1080 2.21 49.91 31.05
CA VAL A 1080 3.20 50.82 30.45
C VAL A 1080 4.39 50.07 29.84
N VAL A 1081 4.89 49.01 30.50
CA VAL A 1081 5.96 48.15 29.95
C VAL A 1081 5.51 47.42 28.68
N ALA A 1082 4.31 46.84 28.67
CA ALA A 1082 3.75 46.17 27.50
C ALA A 1082 3.53 47.13 26.34
N LEU A 1083 2.92 48.30 26.58
CA LEU A 1083 2.73 49.33 25.56
C LEU A 1083 4.08 49.83 25.02
N SER A 1084 5.08 50.05 25.87
CA SER A 1084 6.44 50.42 25.44
C SER A 1084 7.06 49.38 24.50
N LEU A 1085 6.81 48.08 24.75
CA LEU A 1085 7.28 46.99 23.89
C LEU A 1085 6.48 46.91 22.59
N ILE A 1086 5.16 47.05 22.63
CA ILE A 1086 4.29 47.12 21.45
C ILE A 1086 4.75 48.25 20.53
N PHE A 1087 4.78 49.50 21.01
CA PHE A 1087 5.18 50.66 20.21
C PHE A 1087 6.62 50.57 19.68
N ALA A 1088 7.53 49.87 20.38
CA ALA A 1088 8.89 49.61 19.92
C ALA A 1088 8.95 48.60 18.77
N ILE A 1089 8.09 47.59 18.80
CA ILE A 1089 7.89 46.65 17.69
C ILE A 1089 7.29 47.41 16.49
N GLN A 1090 6.24 48.22 16.71
CA GLN A 1090 5.58 49.02 15.66
C GLN A 1090 6.53 49.98 14.92
N ARG A 1091 7.58 50.50 15.59
CA ARG A 1091 8.63 51.30 14.92
C ARG A 1091 9.67 50.49 14.16
N CYS A 1092 9.84 49.21 14.47
CA CYS A 1092 10.79 48.32 13.80
C CYS A 1092 10.14 47.59 12.62
N ASP A 1093 8.83 47.34 12.71
CA ASP A 1093 7.99 46.68 11.71
C ASP A 1093 6.60 47.38 11.67
N PRO A 1094 6.41 48.37 10.77
CA PRO A 1094 5.19 49.17 10.71
C PRO A 1094 4.07 48.47 9.92
N ALA A 1095 3.14 47.87 10.67
CA ALA A 1095 1.92 47.26 10.16
C ALA A 1095 0.93 48.34 9.65
N PRO A 1096 0.09 48.05 8.64
CA PRO A 1096 -0.80 49.06 8.03
C PRO A 1096 -1.84 49.68 8.97
N PHE A 1097 -2.32 48.92 9.96
CA PHE A 1097 -3.27 49.40 10.97
C PHE A 1097 -3.02 48.77 12.35
N TYR A 1098 -3.60 49.37 13.38
CA TYR A 1098 -3.53 48.96 14.77
C TYR A 1098 -4.91 49.02 15.45
N LEU A 1099 -5.33 47.92 16.06
CA LEU A 1099 -6.57 47.81 16.83
C LEU A 1099 -6.25 47.76 18.33
N PHE A 1100 -6.64 48.77 19.09
CA PHE A 1100 -6.44 48.81 20.55
C PHE A 1100 -7.79 48.79 21.28
N ASP A 1101 -8.01 47.78 22.12
CA ASP A 1101 -9.27 47.58 22.85
C ASP A 1101 -9.06 47.85 24.35
N GLU A 1102 -9.50 49.01 24.84
CA GLU A 1102 -9.51 49.44 26.25
C GLU A 1102 -8.15 49.30 27.00
N ILE A 1103 -7.06 49.59 26.28
CA ILE A 1103 -5.65 49.51 26.74
C ILE A 1103 -5.30 50.48 27.89
N ASP A 1104 -6.16 51.47 28.11
CA ASP A 1104 -6.06 52.59 29.06
C ASP A 1104 -6.75 52.31 30.41
N SER A 1105 -7.52 51.22 30.49
CA SER A 1105 -8.26 50.74 31.66
C SER A 1105 -7.47 50.76 32.98
N ASN A 1106 -6.18 50.42 32.93
CA ASN A 1106 -5.28 50.30 34.09
C ASN A 1106 -4.21 51.42 34.17
N LEU A 1107 -4.34 52.48 33.36
CA LEU A 1107 -3.40 53.61 33.34
C LEU A 1107 -3.91 54.80 34.16
N ASP A 1108 -3.00 55.52 34.84
CA ASP A 1108 -3.27 56.84 35.42
C ASP A 1108 -3.30 57.92 34.32
N THR A 1109 -4.00 59.03 34.56
CA THR A 1109 -4.19 60.13 33.57
C THR A 1109 -2.89 60.63 32.94
N LEU A 1110 -1.81 60.82 33.73
CA LEU A 1110 -0.49 61.21 33.20
C LEU A 1110 0.06 60.23 32.14
N TYR A 1111 -0.14 58.92 32.35
CA TYR A 1111 0.26 57.91 31.36
C TYR A 1111 -0.72 57.83 30.18
N ARG A 1112 -2.01 58.10 30.39
CA ARG A 1112 -3.00 58.18 29.29
C ARG A 1112 -2.68 59.33 28.34
N GLU A 1113 -2.37 60.51 28.85
CA GLU A 1113 -1.98 61.68 28.04
C GLU A 1113 -0.70 61.41 27.24
N ALA A 1114 0.30 60.78 27.86
CA ALA A 1114 1.54 60.38 27.19
C ALA A 1114 1.30 59.33 26.08
N VAL A 1115 0.43 58.34 26.32
CA VAL A 1115 0.04 57.34 25.31
C VAL A 1115 -0.79 57.96 24.19
N ALA A 1116 -1.76 58.83 24.49
CA ALA A 1116 -2.57 59.52 23.49
C ALA A 1116 -1.71 60.42 22.57
N THR A 1117 -0.76 61.15 23.15
CA THR A 1117 0.23 61.95 22.40
C THR A 1117 1.10 61.09 21.50
N LEU A 1118 1.50 59.90 21.96
CA LEU A 1118 2.36 58.99 21.22
C LEU A 1118 1.59 58.30 20.07
N ILE A 1119 0.33 57.90 20.28
CA ILE A 1119 -0.58 57.42 19.23
C ILE A 1119 -0.78 58.51 18.17
N GLN A 1120 -1.03 59.76 18.57
CA GLN A 1120 -1.20 60.88 17.62
C GLN A 1120 0.09 61.22 16.84
N GLN A 1121 1.28 60.89 17.36
CA GLN A 1121 2.53 60.99 16.62
C GLN A 1121 2.68 59.86 15.59
N GLN A 1122 2.31 58.62 15.95
CA GLN A 1122 2.44 57.45 15.07
C GLN A 1122 1.28 57.27 14.08
N SER A 1123 0.12 57.89 14.30
CA SER A 1123 -1.03 57.82 13.38
C SER A 1123 -0.79 58.45 12.01
N LYS A 1124 0.36 59.09 11.81
CA LYS A 1124 0.88 59.57 10.52
C LYS A 1124 1.48 58.48 9.65
N GLU A 1125 1.81 57.32 10.23
CA GLU A 1125 2.54 56.23 9.58
C GLU A 1125 1.73 54.91 9.55
N ALA A 1126 0.70 54.78 10.39
CA ALA A 1126 -0.20 53.63 10.46
C ALA A 1126 -1.59 54.02 10.99
N GLN A 1127 -2.65 53.31 10.60
CA GLN A 1127 -4.03 53.64 10.98
C GLN A 1127 -4.36 53.09 12.38
N TYR A 1128 -4.78 53.94 13.32
CA TYR A 1128 -5.24 53.50 14.64
C TYR A 1128 -6.77 53.47 14.72
N LEU A 1129 -7.32 52.36 15.23
CA LEU A 1129 -8.70 52.23 15.65
C LEU A 1129 -8.69 51.86 17.15
N VAL A 1130 -9.30 52.70 18.00
CA VAL A 1130 -9.18 52.56 19.46
C VAL A 1130 -10.55 52.60 20.13
N THR A 1131 -10.85 51.64 21.03
CA THR A 1131 -11.93 51.78 22.02
C THR A 1131 -11.37 52.31 23.34
N THR A 1132 -12.13 53.17 23.99
CA THR A 1132 -11.76 53.79 25.28
C THR A 1132 -13.03 54.32 25.98
N PHE A 1133 -12.96 54.43 27.29
CA PHE A 1133 -13.93 55.14 28.15
C PHE A 1133 -13.28 56.34 28.87
N ARG A 1134 -12.19 56.89 28.33
CA ARG A 1134 -11.35 57.91 28.96
C ARG A 1134 -11.20 59.12 28.02
N PRO A 1135 -11.58 60.34 28.44
CA PRO A 1135 -11.57 61.50 27.55
C PRO A 1135 -10.17 61.85 27.02
N GLU A 1136 -9.09 61.52 27.76
CA GLU A 1136 -7.71 61.81 27.37
C GLU A 1136 -7.32 61.20 26.02
N LEU A 1137 -7.79 59.98 25.72
CA LEU A 1137 -7.53 59.33 24.43
C LEU A 1137 -8.49 59.82 23.33
N ILE A 1138 -9.58 60.52 23.66
CA ILE A 1138 -10.65 60.87 22.71
C ILE A 1138 -10.44 62.23 22.05
N LEU A 1139 -9.81 63.16 22.76
CA LEU A 1139 -9.52 64.51 22.28
C LEU A 1139 -8.64 64.61 21.01
N PRO A 1140 -7.62 63.74 20.77
CA PRO A 1140 -6.67 63.87 19.66
C PRO A 1140 -7.00 63.10 18.37
N ALA A 1141 -8.14 62.41 18.29
CA ALA A 1141 -8.55 61.63 17.12
C ALA A 1141 -9.16 62.46 15.97
N ASN A 1142 -9.24 61.86 14.78
CA ASN A 1142 -9.77 62.45 13.55
C ASN A 1142 -11.27 62.17 13.33
N LYS A 1143 -11.73 60.96 13.65
CA LYS A 1143 -13.15 60.52 13.52
C LYS A 1143 -13.60 59.71 14.74
N TRP A 1144 -14.89 59.81 15.07
CA TRP A 1144 -15.54 59.11 16.17
C TRP A 1144 -16.76 58.33 15.67
N TYR A 1145 -16.92 57.11 16.19
CA TYR A 1145 -18.02 56.20 15.86
C TYR A 1145 -18.67 55.69 17.15
N GLU A 1146 -19.99 55.56 17.17
CA GLU A 1146 -20.76 55.02 18.29
C GLU A 1146 -21.41 53.70 17.91
N ILE A 1147 -21.16 52.65 18.69
CA ILE A 1147 -21.88 51.38 18.60
C ILE A 1147 -23.10 51.45 19.52
N LYS A 1148 -24.28 51.44 18.91
CA LYS A 1148 -25.59 51.37 19.57
C LYS A 1148 -26.11 49.94 19.53
N HIS A 1149 -26.92 49.57 20.53
CA HIS A 1149 -27.57 48.26 20.58
C HIS A 1149 -29.05 48.44 20.91
N GLN A 1150 -29.92 47.99 20.00
CA GLN A 1150 -31.36 48.14 20.08
C GLN A 1150 -32.02 46.87 19.55
N ASN A 1151 -33.08 46.38 20.20
CA ASN A 1151 -33.85 45.20 19.75
C ASN A 1151 -33.01 43.94 19.47
N LYS A 1152 -31.95 43.70 20.27
CA LYS A 1152 -30.89 42.68 20.09
C LYS A 1152 -29.94 42.88 18.90
N VAL A 1153 -30.12 43.91 18.09
CA VAL A 1153 -29.23 44.26 16.96
C VAL A 1153 -28.23 45.35 17.40
N SER A 1154 -26.96 45.13 17.11
CA SER A 1154 -25.90 46.15 17.18
C SER A 1154 -25.83 46.92 15.86
N THR A 1155 -25.69 48.24 15.94
CA THR A 1155 -25.45 49.15 14.80
C THR A 1155 -24.30 50.09 15.14
N ILE A 1156 -23.64 50.65 14.12
CA ILE A 1156 -22.52 51.58 14.29
C ILE A 1156 -22.75 52.82 13.41
N LEU A 1157 -22.55 53.99 13.99
CA LEU A 1157 -22.84 55.28 13.35
C LEU A 1157 -21.67 56.27 13.57
N PRO A 1158 -21.31 57.11 12.60
CA PRO A 1158 -20.42 58.24 12.83
C PRO A 1158 -21.09 59.25 13.78
N ILE A 1159 -20.30 59.91 14.64
CA ILE A 1159 -20.79 60.89 15.61
C ILE A 1159 -19.82 62.08 15.75
N SER A 1160 -20.31 63.20 16.30
CA SER A 1160 -19.47 64.36 16.60
C SER A 1160 -18.57 64.12 17.83
N LYS A 1161 -17.49 64.90 17.94
CA LYS A 1161 -16.61 64.92 19.12
C LYS A 1161 -17.35 65.26 20.42
N ASP A 1162 -18.36 66.13 20.36
CA ASP A 1162 -19.12 66.53 21.54
C ASP A 1162 -20.09 65.43 21.97
N ASP A 1163 -20.70 64.71 21.02
CA ASP A 1163 -21.54 63.54 21.31
C ASP A 1163 -20.71 62.38 21.87
N ALA A 1164 -19.51 62.17 21.33
CA ALA A 1164 -18.53 61.20 21.86
C ALA A 1164 -18.22 61.44 23.34
N LEU A 1165 -18.12 62.71 23.75
CA LEU A 1165 -17.90 63.10 25.14
C LEU A 1165 -19.18 63.05 26.00
N LYS A 1166 -20.38 63.17 25.42
CA LYS A 1166 -21.66 62.97 26.13
C LYS A 1166 -21.87 61.50 26.50
N VAL A 1167 -21.70 60.58 25.54
CA VAL A 1167 -21.90 59.12 25.74
C VAL A 1167 -21.14 58.60 26.95
N ILE A 1168 -19.91 59.08 27.18
CA ILE A 1168 -19.07 58.68 28.31
C ILE A 1168 -19.45 59.38 29.62
N LYS A 1169 -19.93 60.63 29.58
CA LYS A 1169 -20.45 61.32 30.76
C LYS A 1169 -21.72 60.64 31.29
N GLU A 1170 -22.66 60.32 30.41
CA GLU A 1170 -23.90 59.62 30.74
C GLU A 1170 -23.63 58.21 31.34
N GLU A 1171 -22.59 57.52 30.88
CA GLU A 1171 -22.19 56.24 31.45
C GLU A 1171 -21.46 56.43 32.81
N GLY A 1172 -20.64 57.48 32.95
CA GLY A 1172 -20.02 57.86 34.22
C GLY A 1172 -21.02 58.24 35.32
N GLU A 1173 -22.07 58.98 34.98
CA GLU A 1173 -23.16 59.31 35.91
C GLU A 1173 -23.96 58.07 36.32
N SER A 1174 -24.13 57.09 35.43
CA SER A 1174 -24.80 55.83 35.79
C SER A 1174 -24.06 54.99 36.85
N HIS A 1175 -22.75 55.20 37.01
CA HIS A 1175 -21.96 54.60 38.10
C HIS A 1175 -22.09 55.33 39.44
N LEU A 1176 -22.49 56.61 39.47
CA LEU A 1176 -22.68 57.37 40.72
C LEU A 1176 -23.99 57.02 41.45
N ILE A 1177 -24.91 56.33 40.79
CA ILE A 1177 -26.20 55.90 41.38
C ILE A 1177 -26.08 54.57 42.17
N ASN A 1178 -25.01 53.79 41.95
CA ASN A 1178 -24.79 52.49 42.61
C ASN A 1178 -23.35 52.31 43.12
N GLY A 1179 -22.95 52.99 44.20
CA GLY A 1179 -21.61 52.75 44.79
C GLY A 1179 -21.24 53.54 46.06
N TYR A 1180 -21.47 52.91 47.23
CA TYR A 1180 -20.77 53.12 48.51
C TYR A 1180 -20.71 54.50 49.18
N THR A 1181 -21.37 54.59 50.33
CA THR A 1181 -20.93 55.44 51.46
C THR A 1181 -19.65 54.88 52.11
N PRO A 1182 -18.79 55.72 52.73
CA PRO A 1182 -17.54 55.27 53.34
C PRO A 1182 -17.75 54.58 54.70
N PHE A 1183 -16.94 53.56 54.99
CA PHE A 1183 -16.95 52.86 56.27
C PHE A 1183 -16.53 53.76 57.44
N GLN A 1184 -17.42 53.92 58.43
CA GLN A 1184 -17.05 54.25 59.81
C GLN A 1184 -17.15 53.00 60.68
N THR A 1185 -16.20 52.83 61.60
CA THR A 1185 -16.17 51.74 62.58
C THR A 1185 -17.07 52.04 63.79
N PRO A 1186 -17.98 51.13 64.20
CA PRO A 1186 -18.57 51.13 65.52
C PRO A 1186 -17.77 50.24 66.50
N ILE A 1187 -17.91 50.52 67.80
CA ILE A 1187 -17.27 49.80 68.91
C ILE A 1187 -18.37 49.21 69.82
N GLN A 1188 -18.05 48.11 70.50
CA GLN A 1188 -18.69 47.56 71.71
C GLN A 1188 -20.07 46.85 71.66
N THR A 1189 -19.98 45.56 72.03
CA THR A 1189 -20.86 44.79 72.95
C THR A 1189 -22.26 44.29 72.52
N PRO A 1190 -22.75 43.16 73.11
CA PRO A 1190 -23.94 42.45 72.67
C PRO A 1190 -25.12 42.49 73.66
N GLN A 1191 -26.34 42.15 73.19
CA GLN A 1191 -27.33 41.45 74.02
C GLN A 1191 -28.45 40.77 73.20
N ARG A 1192 -28.94 39.65 73.75
CA ARG A 1192 -30.27 38.97 73.64
C ARG A 1192 -31.01 38.95 72.28
N ILE A 1193 -31.31 37.77 71.72
CA ILE A 1193 -32.34 36.79 72.18
C ILE A 1193 -33.74 37.40 72.19
N ASP A 1194 -34.49 37.12 71.12
CA ASP A 1194 -35.83 36.48 71.09
C ASP A 1194 -36.34 36.53 69.64
N SER A 1195 -37.27 35.71 69.15
CA SER A 1195 -37.50 34.24 69.24
C SER A 1195 -38.62 33.92 68.21
N SER A 1196 -38.98 32.63 68.04
CA SER A 1196 -40.14 32.15 67.24
C SER A 1196 -40.11 32.39 65.71
N GLU A 1197 -40.76 31.61 64.83
CA GLU A 1197 -41.26 30.23 64.98
C GLU A 1197 -41.46 29.52 63.61
N GLN A 1198 -41.51 28.18 63.66
CA GLN A 1198 -42.31 27.26 62.83
C GLN A 1198 -42.17 27.12 61.28
N LEU A 1199 -41.87 25.85 60.90
CA LEU A 1199 -42.59 25.01 59.92
C LEU A 1199 -42.45 25.19 58.39
N THR A 1200 -41.51 24.40 57.83
CA THR A 1200 -41.71 23.28 56.87
C THR A 1200 -43.14 22.76 56.55
N PRO A 1201 -43.38 21.97 55.47
CA PRO A 1201 -42.57 21.69 54.25
C PRO A 1201 -43.40 21.53 52.92
N ASN A 1202 -42.74 21.03 51.86
CA ASN A 1202 -43.29 20.48 50.60
C ASN A 1202 -43.85 21.52 49.60
N ILE A 1203 -43.80 21.32 48.28
CA ILE A 1203 -43.46 20.11 47.48
C ILE A 1203 -42.10 20.26 46.79
#